data_AF-A0A5C6BLC4-F1
#
_entry.id   AF-A0A5C6BLC4-F1
#
_cell.length_a   1.000
_cell.length_b   1.000
_cell.length_c   1.000
_cell.angle_alpha   90.00
_cell.angle_beta   90.00
_cell.angle_gamma   90.00
#
_symmetry.space_group_name_H-M   'P 1'
#
loop_
_entity.id
_entity.type
_entity.pdbx_description
1 polymer ?
#
loop_
_entity_poly.entity_id
_entity_poly.type
_entity_poly.pdbx_seq_one_letter_code
_entity_poly.pdbx_strand_id
1 'polypeptide(L)'
;MTFKSVVLTSILCLSALAGLGGSLCAADDVREDAILRLASGDYMTGSLGDSATPDVVTWNSPPFTKPLTFPAGRVVSVHFPVGLDRPAPKGSYCVELAGGDQLFGELVSLSPTDMVLDSTRFGKLKIARSHIRRILSWGEGAKVVWQGPSGLGGWDHSGEKAKWTEEGGQLVTNNQDAFLQRDLEIPSRAGIELEISWKKKADFVIALGVDDNPKNIQQAFRLEVWEQDLVLMRETDDEVDVTSLLKLKAGGGQLHLQIYLDQEKNRIFAYTADGRRLGDLEVAKSNSPAAFTLSGLRVMNKRGDLRLDRLRITEWNGEAPHDVQGNASRAHLADGTIINGTVQSYDADTDEFIMLRDDKPVRIKEGQAVSFSMPAETPEEPRVISAIFPDNNRISGSIVKIEKGKVSIKSPGIENELVFPATDLHSLASSIKQLPPQAREEREGRLEIPGLRLRGYLVDAQVKADGSCLMFHPREGLSSSPLGAEVSGRIVYRDPPPPQPKKQVQQQRRRVVRQRRGFWGGVIEKLSTGNPAGAVSGPSGRAIHLYTGDVIPGKVKRIDEKGVYFDSTMTDAKFVPNEKVKAVEFIRAQSTIKFSKKKRERLLTLPRMQKHNPPTHMIRSIKGDYLRARILDMDEEYLTVEVRLETKKIRREYVSRIIWLHGDDLNLDESADEDPVAKPLTKLRVQTMRSDNSRLTFEPDAVANATISGTSDVLGQCQVELKLVDQLIFGDAIEEAASKLTYHQWKLKHAVEPSYLSASGAQNTGLDSSLVGEMAPDFTLKLMQGGDFHLADQKGKIIVLDFWATWCGPCMQAMPQVDGVAREFEGQQVELVTVNLEENPERIRQTLERLKLSPTVALDQDGAVADKYSATSIPQTVIIDRDGKIVRLFVGGGPQFGEQLRKALQEVISGKLPGEDPPADAQPAADE
;
A
#
# COMPACT_ATOMS: atom_id res chain seq x y z
N MET A 1 -58.43 -13.79 -16.23
CA MET A 1 -57.11 -14.11 -16.80
C MET A 1 -56.08 -13.33 -15.96
N THR A 2 -55.39 -13.89 -14.94
CA THR A 2 -54.26 -14.87 -14.96
C THR A 2 -53.01 -14.34 -15.70
N PHE A 3 -51.78 -14.29 -15.16
CA PHE A 3 -51.27 -14.55 -13.78
C PHE A 3 -49.78 -14.07 -13.62
N LYS A 4 -49.39 -13.68 -12.38
CA LYS A 4 -48.05 -13.57 -11.69
C LYS A 4 -47.52 -12.14 -11.44
N SER A 5 -47.34 -11.62 -10.20
CA SER A 5 -46.59 -12.07 -8.98
C SER A 5 -45.07 -11.84 -9.10
N VAL A 6 -44.24 -11.49 -8.10
CA VAL A 6 -44.31 -11.21 -6.62
C VAL A 6 -42.91 -10.65 -6.23
N VAL A 7 -42.62 -9.74 -5.26
CA VAL A 7 -43.38 -8.90 -4.29
C VAL A 7 -42.53 -7.64 -3.92
N LEU A 8 -42.98 -6.77 -3.01
CA LEU A 8 -42.29 -5.59 -2.45
C LEU A 8 -42.17 -5.69 -0.91
N THR A 9 -41.06 -5.27 -0.28
CA THR A 9 -41.04 -4.95 1.17
C THR A 9 -39.98 -3.91 1.55
N SER A 10 -40.28 -3.09 2.55
CA SER A 10 -39.44 -1.99 3.08
C SER A 10 -39.52 -1.94 4.61
N ILE A 11 -38.81 -0.97 5.23
CA ILE A 11 -38.90 -0.49 6.64
C ILE A 11 -38.44 -1.52 7.71
N LEU A 12 -37.48 -1.25 8.60
CA LEU A 12 -37.55 -0.28 9.71
C LEU A 12 -36.19 0.04 10.38
N CYS A 13 -36.15 1.17 11.09
CA CYS A 13 -35.14 1.60 12.06
C CYS A 13 -35.87 2.09 13.34
N LEU A 14 -35.12 2.35 14.44
CA LEU A 14 -35.57 2.61 15.84
C LEU A 14 -35.91 1.35 16.67
N SER A 15 -35.61 1.24 17.98
CA SER A 15 -35.09 2.22 18.97
C SER A 15 -34.45 1.58 20.22
N ALA A 16 -33.41 2.24 20.78
CA ALA A 16 -33.14 2.64 22.20
C ALA A 16 -33.62 1.78 23.43
N LEU A 17 -33.16 1.91 24.69
CA LEU A 17 -32.49 3.00 25.43
C LEU A 17 -32.02 2.53 26.84
N ALA A 18 -30.81 2.87 27.31
CA ALA A 18 -30.42 3.06 28.73
C ALA A 18 -28.94 3.52 28.81
N GLY A 19 -28.51 4.55 29.56
CA GLY A 19 -29.22 5.48 30.45
C GLY A 19 -28.71 6.93 30.35
N LEU A 20 -29.26 7.82 31.19
CA LEU A 20 -29.31 9.27 30.97
C LEU A 20 -28.08 10.07 31.45
N GLY A 21 -27.82 11.23 30.82
CA GLY A 21 -27.21 12.38 31.51
C GLY A 21 -26.24 13.27 30.70
N GLY A 22 -26.70 13.97 29.66
CA GLY A 22 -25.87 14.95 28.93
C GLY A 22 -26.71 16.00 28.20
N SER A 23 -26.37 17.28 28.36
CA SER A 23 -27.14 18.42 27.81
C SER A 23 -27.04 18.51 26.29
N LEU A 24 -28.15 18.79 25.60
CA LEU A 24 -28.10 19.23 24.19
C LEU A 24 -27.45 20.62 24.13
N CYS A 25 -26.26 20.70 23.56
CA CYS A 25 -25.70 21.89 22.94
C CYS A 25 -25.32 21.52 21.51
N ALA A 26 -25.75 22.30 20.52
CA ALA A 26 -25.38 22.09 19.12
C ALA A 26 -24.01 22.73 18.83
N ALA A 27 -23.01 21.91 18.51
CA ALA A 27 -21.74 22.29 17.90
C ALA A 27 -21.01 21.04 17.37
N ASP A 28 -19.97 21.28 16.56
CA ASP A 28 -18.89 20.36 16.18
C ASP A 28 -19.19 19.25 15.14
N ASP A 29 -19.51 19.69 13.92
CA ASP A 29 -19.45 18.86 12.71
C ASP A 29 -18.03 18.93 12.09
N VAL A 30 -17.11 18.17 12.68
CA VAL A 30 -15.66 18.23 12.42
C VAL A 30 -15.25 17.08 11.50
N ARG A 31 -14.79 17.38 10.27
CA ARG A 31 -14.30 16.35 9.33
C ARG A 31 -13.00 15.70 9.84
N GLU A 32 -13.08 14.47 10.33
CA GLU A 32 -11.95 13.74 10.92
C GLU A 32 -10.92 13.21 9.90
N ASP A 33 -11.29 13.14 8.61
CA ASP A 33 -10.45 12.63 7.51
C ASP A 33 -9.60 13.71 6.81
N ALA A 34 -9.53 14.95 7.34
CA ALA A 34 -8.72 15.99 6.72
C ALA A 34 -7.21 15.69 6.85
N ILE A 35 -6.42 16.16 5.88
CA ILE A 35 -4.98 15.87 5.82
C ILE A 35 -4.20 17.19 5.87
N LEU A 36 -3.45 17.39 6.95
CA LEU A 36 -2.47 18.46 7.09
C LEU A 36 -1.12 18.00 6.52
N ARG A 37 -0.50 18.84 5.69
CA ARG A 37 0.83 18.66 5.09
C ARG A 37 1.75 19.81 5.49
N LEU A 38 2.96 19.46 5.91
CA LEU A 38 3.98 20.41 6.38
C LEU A 38 5.04 20.69 5.30
N ALA A 39 5.76 21.79 5.48
CA ALA A 39 6.79 22.27 4.56
C ALA A 39 7.91 21.25 4.27
N SER A 40 8.24 20.38 5.23
CA SER A 40 9.20 19.31 5.03
C SER A 40 8.69 18.10 4.19
N GLY A 41 7.40 18.04 3.86
CA GLY A 41 6.74 16.90 3.20
C GLY A 41 6.14 15.87 4.18
N ASP A 42 6.18 16.16 5.47
CA ASP A 42 5.53 15.37 6.52
C ASP A 42 4.00 15.63 6.56
N TYR A 43 3.22 14.71 7.10
CA TYR A 43 1.75 14.77 7.05
C TYR A 43 1.07 14.10 8.25
N MET A 44 -0.17 14.51 8.52
CA MET A 44 -1.05 13.90 9.52
C MET A 44 -2.52 13.99 9.11
N THR A 45 -3.29 12.93 9.38
CA THR A 45 -4.75 12.95 9.37
C THR A 45 -5.31 13.61 10.62
N GLY A 46 -6.59 13.99 10.59
CA GLY A 46 -7.31 14.58 11.71
C GLY A 46 -8.10 15.80 11.27
N SER A 47 -8.18 16.82 12.13
CA SER A 47 -9.06 17.96 11.94
C SER A 47 -8.51 19.29 12.45
N LEU A 48 -9.07 20.38 11.93
CA LEU A 48 -8.73 21.74 12.33
C LEU A 48 -9.31 22.04 13.72
N GLY A 49 -8.44 22.49 14.64
CA GLY A 49 -8.83 22.89 16.00
C GLY A 49 -8.90 24.41 16.18
N ASP A 50 -9.50 24.83 17.29
CA ASP A 50 -9.60 26.25 17.65
C ASP A 50 -8.21 26.87 17.92
N SER A 51 -8.06 28.13 17.52
CA SER A 51 -6.84 28.92 17.65
C SER A 51 -7.21 30.40 17.80
N ALA A 52 -6.99 30.97 18.98
CA ALA A 52 -7.15 32.40 19.24
C ALA A 52 -5.91 33.23 18.86
N THR A 53 -4.83 32.57 18.39
CA THR A 53 -3.56 33.22 18.05
C THR A 53 -3.50 33.44 16.53
N PRO A 54 -3.28 34.68 16.05
CA PRO A 54 -3.14 34.96 14.64
C PRO A 54 -2.04 34.13 13.97
N ASP A 55 -2.31 33.69 12.74
CA ASP A 55 -1.42 32.86 11.91
C ASP A 55 -0.87 31.58 12.59
N VAL A 56 -1.63 31.03 13.54
CA VAL A 56 -1.39 29.69 14.13
C VAL A 56 -2.53 28.74 13.77
N VAL A 57 -2.16 27.59 13.20
CA VAL A 57 -3.06 26.47 12.90
C VAL A 57 -2.97 25.46 14.05
N THR A 58 -4.09 25.23 14.73
CA THR A 58 -4.25 24.11 15.68
C THR A 58 -4.76 22.89 14.93
N TRP A 59 -4.23 21.71 15.25
CA TRP A 59 -4.60 20.45 14.62
C TRP A 59 -4.86 19.36 15.67
N ASN A 60 -6.04 18.76 15.60
CA ASN A 60 -6.41 17.58 16.37
C ASN A 60 -6.06 16.35 15.51
N SER A 61 -5.31 15.39 16.03
CA SER A 61 -4.99 14.16 15.29
C SER A 61 -5.14 12.97 16.24
N PRO A 62 -5.88 11.90 15.87
CA PRO A 62 -6.24 10.82 16.80
C PRO A 62 -5.08 10.19 17.61
N PRO A 63 -3.85 10.03 17.08
CA PRO A 63 -2.73 9.49 17.87
C PRO A 63 -2.24 10.39 19.01
N PHE A 64 -2.76 11.61 19.15
CA PHE A 64 -2.31 12.59 20.14
C PHE A 64 -3.42 12.96 21.12
N THR A 65 -3.10 12.87 22.41
CA THR A 65 -4.04 13.22 23.51
C THR A 65 -4.34 14.72 23.62
N LYS A 66 -3.55 15.57 22.95
CA LYS A 66 -3.73 17.03 22.90
C LYS A 66 -3.46 17.58 21.49
N PRO A 67 -4.10 18.69 21.10
CA PRO A 67 -3.86 19.30 19.80
C PRO A 67 -2.42 19.77 19.61
N LEU A 68 -1.92 19.67 18.38
CA LEU A 68 -0.62 20.21 17.97
C LEU A 68 -0.83 21.57 17.31
N THR A 69 0.08 22.53 17.54
CA THR A 69 0.01 23.87 16.94
C THR A 69 1.17 24.11 15.98
N PHE A 70 0.90 24.80 14.87
CA PHE A 70 1.85 25.08 13.80
C PHE A 70 1.75 26.54 13.37
N PRO A 71 2.86 27.22 13.01
CA PRO A 71 2.78 28.50 12.32
C PRO A 71 2.16 28.27 10.93
N ALA A 72 1.19 29.08 10.52
CA ALA A 72 0.50 28.92 9.24
C ALA A 72 1.49 28.90 8.05
N GLY A 73 2.56 29.70 8.09
CA GLY A 73 3.65 29.70 7.10
C GLY A 73 4.47 28.40 6.99
N ARG A 74 4.29 27.41 7.87
CA ARG A 74 4.86 26.05 7.77
C ARG A 74 3.84 24.98 7.34
N VAL A 75 2.56 25.31 7.31
CA VAL A 75 1.49 24.42 6.81
C VAL A 75 1.38 24.60 5.30
N VAL A 76 1.90 23.65 4.52
CA VAL A 76 1.82 23.71 3.04
C VAL A 76 0.38 23.65 2.60
N SER A 77 -0.37 22.68 3.12
CA SER A 77 -1.80 22.60 2.93
C SER A 77 -2.50 21.87 4.07
N VAL A 78 -3.73 22.28 4.34
CA VAL A 78 -4.78 21.40 4.87
C VAL A 78 -5.68 21.09 3.68
N HIS A 79 -5.84 19.81 3.36
CA HIS A 79 -6.81 19.35 2.37
C HIS A 79 -7.98 18.71 3.10
N PHE A 80 -9.18 19.22 2.84
CA PHE A 80 -10.42 18.65 3.35
C PHE A 80 -11.00 17.78 2.23
N PRO A 81 -11.27 16.49 2.46
CA PRO A 81 -12.04 15.71 1.51
C PRO A 81 -13.38 16.39 1.22
N VAL A 82 -13.67 16.56 -0.07
CA VAL A 82 -14.95 17.04 -0.60
C VAL A 82 -15.44 15.98 -1.58
N GLY A 83 -16.76 15.81 -1.68
CA GLY A 83 -17.37 14.97 -2.71
C GLY A 83 -16.99 15.41 -4.13
N LEU A 84 -17.26 14.54 -5.12
CA LEU A 84 -16.98 14.82 -6.52
C LEU A 84 -17.82 16.00 -7.07
N ASP A 85 -19.00 16.22 -6.50
CA ASP A 85 -19.90 17.32 -6.86
C ASP A 85 -19.37 18.66 -6.35
N ARG A 86 -18.90 19.48 -7.28
CA ARG A 86 -18.50 20.87 -7.02
C ARG A 86 -19.58 21.82 -7.53
N PRO A 87 -20.19 22.65 -6.66
CA PRO A 87 -21.18 23.62 -7.10
C PRO A 87 -20.51 24.67 -8.00
N ALA A 88 -21.17 25.04 -9.10
CA ALA A 88 -20.71 26.14 -9.93
C ALA A 88 -20.70 27.46 -9.12
N PRO A 89 -19.72 28.35 -9.34
CA PRO A 89 -19.72 29.69 -8.75
C PRO A 89 -20.98 30.46 -9.15
N LYS A 90 -21.57 31.18 -8.20
CA LYS A 90 -22.78 32.00 -8.38
C LYS A 90 -22.45 33.49 -8.47
N GLY A 91 -23.24 34.21 -9.24
CA GLY A 91 -23.07 35.65 -9.50
C GLY A 91 -22.87 35.95 -10.99
N SER A 92 -23.21 37.15 -11.45
CA SER A 92 -22.91 37.60 -12.83
C SER A 92 -21.45 38.03 -13.04
N TYR A 93 -20.64 38.09 -11.98
CA TYR A 93 -19.24 38.56 -12.06
C TYR A 93 -18.24 37.70 -11.27
N CYS A 94 -17.03 37.59 -11.85
CA CYS A 94 -15.83 37.08 -11.19
C CYS A 94 -14.79 38.21 -11.07
N VAL A 95 -14.34 38.49 -9.86
CA VAL A 95 -13.35 39.53 -9.53
C VAL A 95 -12.01 38.89 -9.22
N GLU A 96 -10.96 39.27 -9.96
CA GLU A 96 -9.58 38.89 -9.64
C GLU A 96 -8.85 40.03 -8.92
N LEU A 97 -8.25 39.70 -7.78
CA LEU A 97 -7.39 40.64 -7.04
C LEU A 97 -5.91 40.50 -7.42
N ALA A 98 -5.13 41.53 -7.16
CA ALA A 98 -3.72 41.64 -7.56
C ALA A 98 -2.81 40.50 -7.06
N GLY A 99 -3.17 39.85 -5.94
CA GLY A 99 -2.45 38.68 -5.42
C GLY A 99 -3.06 37.33 -5.77
N GLY A 100 -3.97 37.25 -6.75
CA GLY A 100 -4.50 35.99 -7.29
C GLY A 100 -5.76 35.44 -6.61
N ASP A 101 -6.43 36.24 -5.78
CA ASP A 101 -7.73 35.89 -5.19
C ASP A 101 -8.83 35.99 -6.24
N GLN A 102 -9.88 35.17 -6.08
CA GLN A 102 -11.00 35.06 -7.00
C GLN A 102 -12.31 35.07 -6.20
N LEU A 103 -13.17 36.06 -6.47
CA LEU A 103 -14.41 36.29 -5.76
C LEU A 103 -15.57 36.34 -6.74
N PHE A 104 -16.63 35.58 -6.48
CA PHE A 104 -17.82 35.52 -7.32
C PHE A 104 -19.02 36.15 -6.60
N GLY A 105 -19.85 36.89 -7.34
CA GLY A 105 -21.03 37.58 -6.83
C GLY A 105 -21.64 38.55 -7.84
N GLU A 106 -22.64 39.31 -7.37
CA GLU A 106 -23.25 40.40 -8.16
C GLU A 106 -22.52 41.73 -7.93
N LEU A 107 -22.34 42.52 -8.99
CA LEU A 107 -21.73 43.84 -8.88
C LEU A 107 -22.77 44.86 -8.39
N VAL A 108 -22.57 45.37 -7.18
CA VAL A 108 -23.49 46.35 -6.57
C VAL A 108 -23.11 47.79 -6.93
N SER A 109 -21.81 48.08 -6.94
CA SER A 109 -21.28 49.41 -7.30
C SER A 109 -19.80 49.35 -7.60
N LEU A 110 -19.32 50.18 -8.52
CA LEU A 110 -17.90 50.42 -8.77
C LEU A 110 -17.64 51.94 -8.78
N SER A 111 -16.55 52.36 -8.15
CA SER A 111 -16.09 53.74 -8.08
C SER A 111 -14.57 53.83 -8.32
N PRO A 112 -13.98 55.04 -8.40
CA PRO A 112 -12.54 55.22 -8.45
C PRO A 112 -11.78 54.77 -7.19
N THR A 113 -12.47 54.59 -6.05
CA THR A 113 -11.85 54.23 -4.75
C THR A 113 -12.12 52.81 -4.32
N ASP A 114 -13.28 52.26 -4.64
CA ASP A 114 -13.74 50.96 -4.16
C ASP A 114 -14.82 50.34 -5.05
N MET A 115 -15.08 49.07 -4.80
CA MET A 115 -16.14 48.28 -5.43
C MET A 115 -16.90 47.52 -4.35
N VAL A 116 -18.20 47.36 -4.52
CA VAL A 116 -19.04 46.49 -3.68
C VAL A 116 -19.52 45.31 -4.52
N LEU A 117 -19.17 44.10 -4.09
CA LEU A 117 -19.59 42.84 -4.68
C LEU A 117 -20.49 42.09 -3.66
N ASP A 118 -21.70 41.71 -4.05
CA ASP A 118 -22.57 40.87 -3.21
C ASP A 118 -22.27 39.39 -3.49
N SER A 119 -21.40 38.79 -2.67
CA SER A 119 -21.01 37.40 -2.82
C SER A 119 -21.98 36.49 -2.08
N THR A 120 -22.50 35.46 -2.75
CA THR A 120 -23.37 34.45 -2.10
C THR A 120 -22.69 33.72 -0.93
N ARG A 121 -21.35 33.75 -0.87
CA ARG A 121 -20.54 33.10 0.16
C ARG A 121 -20.15 34.04 1.30
N PHE A 122 -19.81 35.29 1.01
CA PHE A 122 -19.24 36.22 1.99
C PHE A 122 -20.13 37.44 2.29
N GLY A 123 -21.31 37.53 1.65
CA GLY A 123 -22.15 38.72 1.65
C GLY A 123 -21.50 39.88 0.90
N LYS A 124 -21.88 41.11 1.26
CA LYS A 124 -21.37 42.34 0.64
C LYS A 124 -19.91 42.61 1.00
N LEU A 125 -19.03 42.45 0.02
CA LEU A 125 -17.61 42.72 0.09
C LEU A 125 -17.32 44.11 -0.47
N LYS A 126 -16.78 45.01 0.38
CA LYS A 126 -16.19 46.27 -0.06
C LYS A 126 -14.69 46.09 -0.28
N ILE A 127 -14.27 46.28 -1.54
CA ILE A 127 -12.95 45.96 -2.07
C ILE A 127 -12.29 47.24 -2.58
N ALA A 128 -11.08 47.54 -2.13
CA ALA A 128 -10.32 48.70 -2.56
C ALA A 128 -10.00 48.62 -4.07
N ARG A 129 -10.29 49.71 -4.81
CA ARG A 129 -10.17 49.76 -6.27
C ARG A 129 -8.75 49.53 -6.77
N SER A 130 -7.74 49.85 -5.97
CA SER A 130 -6.33 49.60 -6.31
C SER A 130 -5.92 48.13 -6.23
N HIS A 131 -6.69 47.28 -5.54
CA HIS A 131 -6.39 45.85 -5.39
C HIS A 131 -7.08 44.97 -6.45
N ILE A 132 -8.06 45.51 -7.18
CA ILE A 132 -8.77 44.80 -8.26
C ILE A 132 -7.91 44.82 -9.51
N ARG A 133 -7.56 43.64 -10.05
CA ARG A 133 -6.81 43.50 -11.31
C ARG A 133 -7.73 43.25 -12.50
N ARG A 134 -8.81 42.49 -12.30
CA ARG A 134 -9.76 42.15 -13.36
C ARG A 134 -11.17 41.98 -12.82
N ILE A 135 -12.15 42.41 -13.60
CA ILE A 135 -13.57 42.06 -13.45
C ILE A 135 -13.94 41.28 -14.71
N LEU A 136 -14.57 40.12 -14.56
CA LEU A 136 -14.98 39.22 -15.64
C LEU A 136 -16.49 39.02 -15.58
N SER A 137 -17.16 39.00 -16.73
CA SER A 137 -18.52 38.45 -16.84
C SER A 137 -18.50 36.97 -16.46
N TRP A 138 -19.45 36.52 -15.66
CA TRP A 138 -19.66 35.13 -15.25
C TRP A 138 -21.14 34.76 -15.32
N GLY A 139 -21.49 33.47 -15.29
CA GLY A 139 -22.87 33.02 -15.29
C GLY A 139 -23.54 32.97 -16.67
N GLU A 140 -24.85 33.13 -16.70
CA GLU A 140 -25.67 32.96 -17.91
C GLU A 140 -25.37 34.07 -18.95
N GLY A 141 -25.04 33.67 -20.17
CA GLY A 141 -24.62 34.59 -21.24
C GLY A 141 -23.16 35.03 -21.19
N ALA A 142 -22.41 34.71 -20.13
CA ALA A 142 -20.97 34.99 -20.07
C ALA A 142 -20.18 34.10 -21.05
N LYS A 143 -19.06 34.63 -21.54
CA LYS A 143 -18.18 33.93 -22.48
C LYS A 143 -17.13 33.02 -21.82
N VAL A 144 -17.20 32.78 -20.50
CA VAL A 144 -16.26 31.91 -19.79
C VAL A 144 -16.85 30.50 -19.68
N VAL A 145 -16.19 29.54 -20.33
CA VAL A 145 -16.64 28.14 -20.41
C VAL A 145 -16.14 27.33 -19.20
N TRP A 146 -14.89 27.54 -18.79
CA TRP A 146 -14.28 26.76 -17.71
C TRP A 146 -13.23 27.55 -16.94
N GLN A 147 -13.08 27.27 -15.63
CA GLN A 147 -12.03 27.85 -14.77
C GLN A 147 -11.58 26.87 -13.68
N GLY A 148 -10.26 26.80 -13.46
CA GLY A 148 -9.63 25.95 -12.45
C GLY A 148 -8.10 25.89 -12.62
N PRO A 149 -7.43 24.77 -12.28
CA PRO A 149 -7.98 23.63 -11.56
C PRO A 149 -8.26 23.96 -10.08
N SER A 150 -9.26 23.29 -9.52
CA SER A 150 -9.58 23.31 -8.08
C SER A 150 -9.38 21.94 -7.40
N GLY A 151 -8.70 21.01 -8.07
CA GLY A 151 -8.37 19.67 -7.57
C GLY A 151 -8.61 18.57 -8.61
N LEU A 152 -8.27 17.32 -8.26
CA LEU A 152 -8.23 16.18 -9.20
C LEU A 152 -9.59 15.62 -9.63
N GLY A 153 -10.69 16.00 -8.96
CA GLY A 153 -12.03 15.48 -9.26
C GLY A 153 -12.43 15.68 -10.73
N GLY A 154 -12.71 14.58 -11.43
CA GLY A 154 -13.08 14.57 -12.85
C GLY A 154 -11.92 14.83 -13.83
N TRP A 155 -10.67 14.61 -13.43
CA TRP A 155 -9.53 14.52 -14.35
C TRP A 155 -9.10 13.07 -14.54
N ASP A 156 -8.95 12.63 -15.79
CA ASP A 156 -8.34 11.35 -16.12
C ASP A 156 -6.82 11.45 -16.00
N HIS A 157 -6.18 10.47 -15.36
CA HIS A 157 -4.74 10.51 -15.12
C HIS A 157 -4.08 9.13 -15.13
N SER A 158 -2.75 9.13 -15.24
CA SER A 158 -1.88 7.94 -15.39
C SER A 158 -1.78 6.97 -14.18
N GLY A 159 -2.79 6.94 -13.31
CA GLY A 159 -2.87 6.01 -12.17
C GLY A 159 -1.74 6.15 -11.15
N GLU A 160 -1.48 5.10 -10.35
CA GLU A 160 -0.54 5.17 -9.22
C GLU A 160 0.93 5.20 -9.62
N LYS A 161 1.31 4.55 -10.74
CA LYS A 161 2.72 4.45 -11.16
C LYS A 161 3.30 5.77 -11.67
N ALA A 162 2.44 6.66 -12.16
CA ALA A 162 2.80 7.99 -12.60
C ALA A 162 1.73 8.97 -12.09
N LYS A 163 1.68 9.12 -10.76
CA LYS A 163 0.60 9.80 -10.04
C LYS A 163 0.65 11.32 -10.17
N TRP A 164 -0.51 11.93 -10.30
CA TRP A 164 -0.76 13.33 -9.98
C TRP A 164 -1.36 13.45 -8.58
N THR A 165 -1.04 14.54 -7.88
CA THR A 165 -1.59 14.86 -6.56
C THR A 165 -2.10 16.29 -6.54
N GLU A 166 -3.01 16.59 -5.62
CA GLU A 166 -3.44 17.96 -5.36
C GLU A 166 -2.56 18.62 -4.29
N GLU A 167 -2.17 19.88 -4.51
CA GLU A 167 -1.52 20.74 -3.53
C GLU A 167 -2.20 22.11 -3.50
N GLY A 168 -3.19 22.30 -2.63
CA GLY A 168 -3.90 23.58 -2.51
C GLY A 168 -4.77 23.88 -3.73
N GLY A 169 -5.61 22.93 -4.15
CA GLY A 169 -6.44 23.04 -5.36
C GLY A 169 -5.67 22.95 -6.70
N GLN A 170 -4.39 23.32 -6.75
CA GLN A 170 -3.54 23.12 -7.92
C GLN A 170 -3.17 21.63 -8.10
N LEU A 171 -2.88 21.24 -9.34
CA LEU A 171 -2.47 19.88 -9.68
C LEU A 171 -0.95 19.81 -9.84
N VAL A 172 -0.31 18.84 -9.20
CA VAL A 172 1.15 18.63 -9.27
C VAL A 172 1.52 17.20 -9.61
N THR A 173 2.68 17.05 -10.25
CA THR A 173 3.38 15.77 -10.34
C THR A 173 4.90 15.96 -10.36
N ASN A 174 5.62 14.93 -9.93
CA ASN A 174 7.06 14.76 -10.11
C ASN A 174 7.39 13.43 -10.80
N ASN A 175 6.38 12.74 -11.35
CA ASN A 175 6.52 11.44 -11.97
C ASN A 175 6.76 11.59 -13.48
N GLN A 176 7.70 10.80 -14.00
CA GLN A 176 7.98 10.75 -15.44
C GLN A 176 6.78 10.18 -16.21
N ASP A 177 6.53 10.74 -17.40
CA ASP A 177 5.45 10.35 -18.32
C ASP A 177 4.04 10.39 -17.72
N ALA A 178 3.86 11.13 -16.62
CA ALA A 178 2.56 11.33 -15.98
C ALA A 178 1.67 12.27 -16.79
N PHE A 179 0.40 11.92 -17.00
CA PHE A 179 -0.55 12.76 -17.73
C PHE A 179 -1.80 13.08 -16.91
N LEU A 180 -2.40 14.22 -17.25
CA LEU A 180 -3.76 14.63 -16.94
C LEU A 180 -4.50 14.85 -18.25
N GLN A 181 -5.74 14.43 -18.35
CA GLN A 181 -6.65 14.78 -19.43
C GLN A 181 -8.03 15.08 -18.86
N ARG A 182 -8.76 15.97 -19.53
CA ARG A 182 -10.18 16.21 -19.22
C ARG A 182 -10.88 16.81 -20.44
N ASP A 183 -12.15 16.46 -20.62
CA ASP A 183 -13.05 17.25 -21.46
C ASP A 183 -13.42 18.56 -20.76
N LEU A 184 -13.05 19.68 -21.35
CA LEU A 184 -13.23 21.03 -20.81
C LEU A 184 -14.24 21.84 -21.64
N GLU A 185 -15.00 21.19 -22.52
CA GLU A 185 -15.97 21.83 -23.41
C GLU A 185 -15.33 22.94 -24.29
N ILE A 186 -14.05 22.79 -24.67
CA ILE A 186 -13.31 23.80 -25.45
C ILE A 186 -14.06 24.09 -26.77
N PRO A 187 -14.51 25.33 -27.01
CA PRO A 187 -15.30 25.68 -28.19
C PRO A 187 -14.47 25.65 -29.49
N SER A 188 -15.15 25.74 -30.64
CA SER A 188 -14.49 25.77 -31.95
C SER A 188 -13.54 26.97 -32.12
N ARG A 189 -13.82 28.06 -31.41
CA ARG A 189 -12.94 29.23 -31.25
C ARG A 189 -12.82 29.59 -29.77
N ALA A 190 -11.63 29.40 -29.21
CA ALA A 190 -11.40 29.48 -27.77
C ALA A 190 -10.26 30.44 -27.40
N GLY A 191 -10.49 31.27 -26.38
CA GLY A 191 -9.43 31.91 -25.59
C GLY A 191 -9.04 30.98 -24.44
N ILE A 192 -7.73 30.82 -24.20
CA ILE A 192 -7.18 29.91 -23.19
C ILE A 192 -6.10 30.65 -22.40
N GLU A 193 -6.39 30.98 -21.14
CA GLU A 193 -5.40 31.51 -20.19
C GLU A 193 -4.80 30.34 -19.41
N LEU A 194 -3.47 30.19 -19.46
CA LEU A 194 -2.73 29.06 -18.91
C LEU A 194 -1.56 29.54 -18.04
N GLU A 195 -1.49 29.07 -16.80
CA GLU A 195 -0.41 29.33 -15.84
C GLU A 195 0.13 27.98 -15.31
N ILE A 196 1.44 27.76 -15.46
CA ILE A 196 2.13 26.53 -15.01
C ILE A 196 3.49 26.86 -14.38
N SER A 197 3.96 26.03 -13.45
CA SER A 197 5.26 26.19 -12.79
C SER A 197 6.00 24.88 -12.52
N TRP A 198 7.30 25.00 -12.25
CA TRP A 198 8.22 23.88 -11.96
C TRP A 198 9.35 24.33 -11.02
N LYS A 199 9.86 23.43 -10.19
CA LYS A 199 10.90 23.70 -9.18
C LYS A 199 12.31 23.41 -9.69
N LYS A 200 12.49 22.44 -10.62
CA LYS A 200 13.82 21.99 -11.08
C LYS A 200 14.07 22.09 -12.58
N LYS A 201 13.16 21.55 -13.40
CA LYS A 201 13.26 21.53 -14.86
C LYS A 201 11.86 21.42 -15.48
N ALA A 202 11.58 22.27 -16.46
CA ALA A 202 10.47 22.08 -17.39
C ALA A 202 10.82 21.03 -18.46
N ASP A 203 9.97 20.03 -18.61
CA ASP A 203 10.03 19.02 -19.68
C ASP A 203 8.60 18.45 -19.80
N PHE A 204 7.75 19.10 -20.60
CA PHE A 204 6.30 18.85 -20.64
C PHE A 204 5.72 19.01 -22.05
N VAL A 205 4.50 18.48 -22.22
CA VAL A 205 3.66 18.67 -23.40
C VAL A 205 2.25 19.08 -22.95
N ILE A 206 1.66 20.07 -23.60
CA ILE A 206 0.25 20.44 -23.43
C ILE A 206 -0.42 20.40 -24.80
N ALA A 207 -1.39 19.49 -24.97
CA ALA A 207 -2.16 19.32 -26.20
C ALA A 207 -3.57 19.92 -26.02
N LEU A 208 -4.00 20.69 -27.02
CA LEU A 208 -5.25 21.47 -27.02
C LEU A 208 -6.19 20.96 -28.11
N GLY A 209 -7.47 20.78 -27.79
CA GLY A 209 -8.43 20.17 -28.70
C GLY A 209 -8.10 18.69 -28.91
N VAL A 210 -8.28 17.89 -27.85
CA VAL A 210 -8.03 16.44 -27.86
C VAL A 210 -9.22 15.65 -27.34
N ASP A 211 -9.22 14.36 -27.63
CA ASP A 211 -10.05 13.31 -27.04
C ASP A 211 -9.16 12.13 -26.60
N ASP A 212 -9.75 10.98 -26.28
CA ASP A 212 -9.01 9.77 -25.88
C ASP A 212 -8.23 9.08 -27.01
N ASN A 213 -8.37 9.53 -28.27
CA ASN A 213 -7.70 8.89 -29.40
C ASN A 213 -6.21 9.29 -29.45
N PRO A 214 -5.26 8.34 -29.33
CA PRO A 214 -3.84 8.67 -29.36
C PRO A 214 -3.39 9.36 -30.66
N LYS A 215 -4.06 9.10 -31.79
CA LYS A 215 -3.77 9.78 -33.06
C LYS A 215 -4.17 11.25 -32.99
N ASN A 216 -5.34 11.56 -32.43
CA ASN A 216 -5.81 12.94 -32.29
C ASN A 216 -4.89 13.74 -31.35
N ILE A 217 -4.45 13.14 -30.24
CA ILE A 217 -3.44 13.74 -29.34
C ILE A 217 -2.12 14.02 -30.06
N GLN A 218 -1.67 13.12 -30.94
CA GLN A 218 -0.48 13.32 -31.79
C GLN A 218 -0.67 14.34 -32.91
N GLN A 219 -1.91 14.67 -33.28
CA GLN A 219 -2.24 15.62 -34.36
C GLN A 219 -2.82 16.97 -33.90
N ALA A 220 -3.01 17.12 -32.58
CA ALA A 220 -3.43 18.35 -31.94
C ALA A 220 -2.36 19.44 -31.99
N PHE A 221 -2.77 20.69 -31.76
CA PHE A 221 -1.83 21.76 -31.42
C PHE A 221 -1.19 21.47 -30.07
N ARG A 222 0.14 21.55 -30.02
CA ARG A 222 0.92 21.24 -28.82
C ARG A 222 1.89 22.36 -28.47
N LEU A 223 1.93 22.67 -27.17
CA LEU A 223 3.07 23.34 -26.54
C LEU A 223 4.01 22.27 -26.00
N GLU A 224 5.25 22.27 -26.47
CA GLU A 224 6.30 21.34 -26.05
C GLU A 224 7.55 22.08 -25.57
N VAL A 225 8.32 21.47 -24.67
CA VAL A 225 9.62 22.00 -24.25
C VAL A 225 10.73 21.19 -24.90
N TRP A 226 11.44 21.80 -25.85
CA TRP A 226 12.58 21.19 -26.54
C TRP A 226 13.88 21.77 -25.97
N GLU A 227 14.54 21.00 -25.10
CA GLU A 227 15.66 21.39 -24.23
C GLU A 227 15.35 22.56 -23.29
N GLN A 228 15.26 23.77 -23.83
CA GLN A 228 14.90 25.01 -23.14
C GLN A 228 13.95 25.90 -23.96
N ASP A 229 13.75 25.62 -25.24
CA ASP A 229 12.88 26.42 -26.09
C ASP A 229 11.45 25.90 -25.95
N LEU A 230 10.52 26.80 -25.62
CA LEU A 230 9.09 26.52 -25.62
C LEU A 230 8.60 26.65 -27.05
N VAL A 231 8.15 25.52 -27.60
CA VAL A 231 7.77 25.36 -28.99
C VAL A 231 6.26 25.18 -29.09
N LEU A 232 5.64 25.85 -30.04
CA LEU A 232 4.26 25.64 -30.46
C LEU A 232 4.28 24.92 -31.82
N MET A 233 3.66 23.75 -31.90
CA MET A 233 3.69 22.92 -33.11
C MET A 233 2.34 22.26 -33.40
N ARG A 234 2.21 21.78 -34.64
CA ARG A 234 1.21 20.79 -35.03
C ARG A 234 1.75 19.91 -36.15
N GLU A 235 1.44 18.63 -36.07
CA GLU A 235 1.87 17.59 -37.00
C GLU A 235 0.63 16.84 -37.48
N THR A 236 0.40 16.76 -38.78
CA THR A 236 -0.73 16.04 -39.38
C THR A 236 -0.19 14.94 -40.30
N ASP A 237 -1.06 14.13 -40.91
CA ASP A 237 -0.61 13.12 -41.88
C ASP A 237 0.02 13.74 -43.14
N ASP A 238 -0.31 15.00 -43.46
CA ASP A 238 0.07 15.69 -44.71
C ASP A 238 1.09 16.84 -44.50
N GLU A 239 1.08 17.52 -43.34
CA GLU A 239 1.85 18.73 -43.07
C GLU A 239 2.29 18.84 -41.60
N VAL A 240 3.47 19.43 -41.35
CA VAL A 240 3.98 19.77 -40.02
C VAL A 240 4.42 21.24 -40.02
N ASP A 241 3.96 22.01 -39.03
CA ASP A 241 4.43 23.37 -38.77
C ASP A 241 4.85 23.55 -37.30
N VAL A 242 5.84 24.40 -37.08
CA VAL A 242 6.52 24.57 -35.80
C VAL A 242 7.10 25.97 -35.63
N THR A 243 6.80 26.61 -34.49
CA THR A 243 7.33 27.93 -34.14
C THR A 243 7.85 27.97 -32.70
N SER A 244 8.99 28.63 -32.48
CA SER A 244 9.56 28.82 -31.15
C SER A 244 9.02 30.10 -30.52
N LEU A 245 8.36 29.98 -29.36
CA LEU A 245 7.70 31.10 -28.68
C LEU A 245 8.66 31.90 -27.81
N LEU A 246 9.45 31.21 -26.97
CA LEU A 246 10.39 31.81 -26.03
C LEU A 246 11.38 30.77 -25.48
N LYS A 247 12.48 31.26 -24.89
CA LYS A 247 13.46 30.42 -24.20
C LYS A 247 13.24 30.43 -22.68
N LEU A 248 13.03 29.25 -22.10
CA LEU A 248 12.90 29.04 -20.66
C LEU A 248 14.27 29.10 -19.98
N LYS A 249 14.29 29.66 -18.76
CA LYS A 249 15.50 29.69 -17.93
C LYS A 249 15.79 28.29 -17.34
N ALA A 250 17.07 27.99 -17.15
CA ALA A 250 17.48 26.79 -16.42
C ALA A 250 17.06 26.87 -14.94
N GLY A 251 16.64 25.74 -14.37
CA GLY A 251 16.15 25.65 -12.98
C GLY A 251 14.64 25.79 -12.88
N GLY A 252 14.15 26.15 -11.70
CA GLY A 252 12.75 26.43 -11.44
C GLY A 252 12.25 27.69 -12.15
N GLY A 253 10.96 27.71 -12.49
CA GLY A 253 10.35 28.79 -13.26
C GLY A 253 8.83 28.68 -13.31
N GLN A 254 8.23 29.66 -14.00
CA GLN A 254 6.80 29.79 -14.21
C GLN A 254 6.56 30.31 -15.64
N LEU A 255 5.44 29.92 -16.22
CA LEU A 255 4.97 30.35 -17.54
C LEU A 255 3.49 30.76 -17.43
N HIS A 256 3.15 31.94 -17.95
CA HIS A 256 1.77 32.44 -18.04
C HIS A 256 1.52 32.92 -19.47
N LEU A 257 0.57 32.28 -20.15
CA LEU A 257 0.24 32.50 -21.56
C LEU A 257 -1.24 32.84 -21.76
N GLN A 258 -1.48 33.56 -22.85
CA GLN A 258 -2.80 33.77 -23.43
C GLN A 258 -2.77 33.15 -24.83
N ILE A 259 -3.61 32.13 -25.06
CA ILE A 259 -3.62 31.32 -26.27
C ILE A 259 -4.99 31.47 -26.93
N TYR A 260 -5.03 31.60 -28.25
CA TYR A 260 -6.28 31.71 -29.01
C TYR A 260 -6.29 30.64 -30.09
N LEU A 261 -7.24 29.71 -29.98
CA LEU A 261 -7.37 28.52 -30.82
C LEU A 261 -8.56 28.69 -31.77
N ASP A 262 -8.31 28.65 -33.07
CA ASP A 262 -9.32 28.57 -34.13
C ASP A 262 -9.28 27.17 -34.75
N GLN A 263 -10.11 26.26 -34.23
CA GLN A 263 -10.22 24.88 -34.73
C GLN A 263 -10.81 24.83 -36.15
N GLU A 264 -11.67 25.80 -36.50
CA GLU A 264 -12.31 25.88 -37.82
C GLU A 264 -11.33 26.30 -38.91
N LYS A 265 -10.36 27.16 -38.60
CA LYS A 265 -9.29 27.58 -39.53
C LYS A 265 -8.00 26.77 -39.40
N ASN A 266 -7.90 25.82 -38.47
CA ASN A 266 -6.64 25.16 -38.13
C ASN A 266 -5.53 26.18 -37.79
N ARG A 267 -5.83 27.16 -36.94
CA ARG A 267 -4.90 28.21 -36.53
C ARG A 267 -4.83 28.37 -35.02
N ILE A 268 -3.65 28.74 -34.52
CA ILE A 268 -3.43 29.06 -33.11
C ILE A 268 -2.51 30.26 -32.96
N PHE A 269 -2.84 31.13 -32.02
CA PHE A 269 -2.01 32.26 -31.61
C PHE A 269 -1.56 32.07 -30.16
N ALA A 270 -0.33 32.48 -29.85
CA ALA A 270 0.18 32.53 -28.50
C ALA A 270 0.70 33.93 -28.17
N TYR A 271 0.33 34.43 -27.00
CA TYR A 271 0.71 35.72 -26.44
C TYR A 271 1.23 35.53 -25.01
N THR A 272 2.06 36.47 -24.56
CA THR A 272 2.36 36.62 -23.13
C THR A 272 1.11 37.10 -22.37
N ALA A 273 1.10 36.95 -21.04
CA ALA A 273 0.00 37.43 -20.19
C ALA A 273 -0.27 38.95 -20.28
N ASP A 274 0.76 39.75 -20.59
CA ASP A 274 0.66 41.19 -20.85
C ASP A 274 0.21 41.53 -22.27
N GLY A 275 0.02 40.53 -23.15
CA GLY A 275 -0.61 40.67 -24.47
C GLY A 275 0.34 40.99 -25.62
N ARG A 276 1.64 40.69 -25.47
CA ARG A 276 2.61 40.72 -26.58
C ARG A 276 2.57 39.40 -27.34
N ARG A 277 2.38 39.44 -28.66
CA ARG A 277 2.38 38.21 -29.49
C ARG A 277 3.74 37.47 -29.42
N LEU A 278 3.68 36.16 -29.21
CA LEU A 278 4.82 35.22 -29.21
C LEU A 278 4.85 34.37 -30.47
N GLY A 279 3.69 33.93 -30.97
CA GLY A 279 3.59 33.05 -32.12
C GLY A 279 2.21 33.04 -32.74
N ASP A 280 2.17 32.57 -33.99
CA ASP A 280 1.03 32.49 -34.89
C ASP A 280 1.33 31.31 -35.81
N LEU A 281 0.49 30.26 -35.79
CA LEU A 281 0.73 28.98 -36.45
C LEU A 281 -0.57 28.54 -37.16
N GLU A 282 -0.51 28.33 -38.48
CA GLU A 282 -1.67 27.97 -39.31
C GLU A 282 -1.28 26.77 -40.20
N VAL A 283 -2.03 25.68 -40.11
CA VAL A 283 -1.76 24.43 -40.83
C VAL A 283 -2.90 24.14 -41.81
N ALA A 284 -2.56 23.78 -43.04
CA ALA A 284 -3.55 23.50 -44.07
C ALA A 284 -4.50 22.36 -43.66
N LYS A 285 -5.73 22.39 -44.20
CA LYS A 285 -6.67 21.30 -43.98
C LYS A 285 -6.25 20.07 -44.81
N SER A 286 -5.93 18.98 -44.12
CA SER A 286 -5.87 17.65 -44.72
C SER A 286 -7.17 17.34 -45.48
N ASN A 287 -7.07 16.55 -46.55
CA ASN A 287 -8.21 16.20 -47.41
C ASN A 287 -9.21 15.20 -46.76
N SER A 288 -9.06 14.86 -45.48
CA SER A 288 -10.01 14.01 -44.74
C SER A 288 -11.24 14.81 -44.26
N PRO A 289 -12.50 14.33 -44.45
CA PRO A 289 -13.70 15.18 -44.28
C PRO A 289 -14.14 15.52 -42.85
N ALA A 290 -13.35 15.19 -41.82
CA ALA A 290 -13.74 15.34 -40.42
C ALA A 290 -13.00 16.52 -39.76
N ALA A 291 -13.60 17.70 -39.83
CA ALA A 291 -13.20 18.83 -39.02
C ALA A 291 -13.61 18.59 -37.56
N PHE A 292 -12.80 17.85 -36.81
CA PHE A 292 -13.02 17.61 -35.39
C PHE A 292 -12.74 18.89 -34.59
N THR A 293 -13.78 19.61 -34.20
CA THR A 293 -13.73 20.52 -33.05
C THR A 293 -13.71 19.67 -31.79
N LEU A 294 -12.54 19.46 -31.21
CA LEU A 294 -12.37 18.65 -30.00
C LEU A 294 -12.35 19.57 -28.76
N SER A 295 -12.93 19.07 -27.68
CA SER A 295 -13.25 19.84 -26.48
C SER A 295 -12.29 19.59 -25.30
N GLY A 296 -11.42 18.58 -25.38
CA GLY A 296 -10.51 18.21 -24.30
C GLY A 296 -9.15 18.88 -24.34
N LEU A 297 -8.47 18.81 -23.19
CA LEU A 297 -7.10 19.25 -22.97
C LEU A 297 -6.31 18.13 -22.29
N ARG A 298 -5.05 17.94 -22.71
CA ARG A 298 -4.12 16.96 -22.09
C ARG A 298 -2.81 17.63 -21.70
N VAL A 299 -2.41 17.48 -20.44
CA VAL A 299 -1.10 17.87 -19.90
C VAL A 299 -0.28 16.62 -19.64
N MET A 300 0.99 16.61 -20.02
CA MET A 300 1.91 15.49 -19.79
C MET A 300 3.26 16.01 -19.27
N ASN A 301 3.64 15.56 -18.07
CA ASN A 301 4.98 15.75 -17.53
C ASN A 301 5.92 14.72 -18.16
N LYS A 302 6.77 15.12 -19.11
CA LYS A 302 7.76 14.22 -19.70
C LYS A 302 8.83 13.90 -18.66
N ARG A 303 9.43 14.90 -18.01
CA ARG A 303 10.46 14.71 -16.96
C ARG A 303 10.45 15.86 -15.95
N GLY A 304 11.03 15.62 -14.78
CA GLY A 304 11.14 16.64 -13.75
C GLY A 304 9.83 16.80 -12.98
N ASP A 305 9.46 18.03 -12.67
CA ASP A 305 8.31 18.35 -11.85
C ASP A 305 7.47 19.46 -12.48
N LEU A 306 6.14 19.32 -12.41
CA LEU A 306 5.19 20.17 -13.09
C LEU A 306 3.98 20.46 -12.20
N ARG A 307 3.52 21.71 -12.24
CA ARG A 307 2.31 22.21 -11.58
C ARG A 307 1.43 22.91 -12.59
N LEU A 308 0.14 22.57 -12.61
CA LEU A 308 -0.90 23.33 -13.30
C LEU A 308 -1.50 24.31 -12.28
N ASP A 309 -1.13 25.59 -12.40
CA ASP A 309 -1.49 26.64 -11.43
C ASP A 309 -2.82 27.29 -11.77
N ARG A 310 -3.06 27.56 -13.05
CA ARG A 310 -4.31 28.14 -13.56
C ARG A 310 -4.59 27.65 -14.97
N LEU A 311 -5.85 27.45 -15.25
CA LEU A 311 -6.39 27.27 -16.58
C LEU A 311 -7.78 27.92 -16.64
N ARG A 312 -8.06 28.66 -17.71
CA ARG A 312 -9.38 29.22 -18.01
C ARG A 312 -9.64 29.11 -19.50
N ILE A 313 -10.85 28.67 -19.85
CA ILE A 313 -11.34 28.58 -21.22
C ILE A 313 -12.45 29.63 -21.40
N THR A 314 -12.38 30.41 -22.47
CA THR A 314 -13.43 31.34 -22.90
C THR A 314 -13.78 31.08 -24.35
N GLU A 315 -15.01 31.39 -24.75
CA GLU A 315 -15.32 31.62 -26.16
C GLU A 315 -14.50 32.81 -26.69
N TRP A 316 -14.20 32.80 -27.99
CA TRP A 316 -13.50 33.88 -28.68
C TRP A 316 -14.08 34.08 -30.09
N ASN A 317 -14.16 35.34 -30.54
CA ASN A 317 -14.81 35.70 -31.80
C ASN A 317 -14.08 35.19 -33.06
N GLY A 318 -12.77 34.95 -32.98
CA GLY A 318 -11.91 34.55 -34.10
C GLY A 318 -11.12 35.70 -34.74
N GLU A 319 -11.14 36.91 -34.17
CA GLU A 319 -10.26 38.02 -34.58
C GLU A 319 -8.98 38.07 -33.75
N ALA A 320 -7.85 38.25 -34.42
CA ALA A 320 -6.54 38.25 -33.78
C ALA A 320 -6.47 39.37 -32.70
N PRO A 321 -6.12 39.03 -31.45
CA PRO A 321 -5.95 40.01 -30.39
C PRO A 321 -4.96 41.11 -30.79
N HIS A 322 -5.36 42.35 -30.58
CA HIS A 322 -4.48 43.50 -30.81
C HIS A 322 -3.40 43.54 -29.72
N ASP A 323 -2.17 43.94 -30.05
CA ASP A 323 -1.08 44.06 -29.06
C ASP A 323 -1.52 44.99 -27.91
N VAL A 324 -1.47 44.47 -26.69
CA VAL A 324 -1.93 45.18 -25.49
C VAL A 324 -0.73 45.79 -24.77
N GLN A 325 -0.85 47.05 -24.35
CA GLN A 325 0.08 47.62 -23.38
C GLN A 325 -0.25 47.05 -21.98
N GLY A 326 0.58 46.14 -21.49
CA GLY A 326 0.28 45.23 -20.37
C GLY A 326 -0.35 45.83 -19.11
N ASN A 327 -0.06 47.10 -18.80
CA ASN A 327 -0.51 47.78 -17.58
C ASN A 327 -1.62 48.83 -17.80
N ALA A 328 -2.12 49.01 -19.02
CA ALA A 328 -3.21 49.95 -19.30
C ALA A 328 -4.59 49.38 -18.92
N SER A 329 -5.46 50.26 -18.40
CA SER A 329 -6.88 49.95 -18.19
C SER A 329 -7.58 49.74 -19.53
N ARG A 330 -8.43 48.71 -19.61
CA ARG A 330 -9.12 48.31 -20.84
C ARG A 330 -10.37 47.46 -20.57
N ALA A 331 -11.34 47.50 -21.47
CA ALA A 331 -12.38 46.49 -21.61
C ALA A 331 -12.16 45.64 -22.86
N HIS A 332 -12.44 44.34 -22.75
CA HIS A 332 -12.51 43.39 -23.86
C HIS A 332 -13.99 43.06 -24.07
N LEU A 333 -14.53 43.38 -25.23
CA LEU A 333 -15.92 43.13 -25.58
C LEU A 333 -16.14 41.71 -26.11
N ALA A 334 -17.38 41.21 -26.03
CA ALA A 334 -17.78 39.91 -26.53
C ALA A 334 -17.66 39.76 -28.06
N ASP A 335 -17.64 40.89 -28.79
CA ASP A 335 -17.35 40.96 -30.23
C ASP A 335 -15.85 41.00 -30.56
N GLY A 336 -14.96 40.93 -29.54
CA GLY A 336 -13.51 41.00 -29.66
C GLY A 336 -12.89 42.40 -29.63
N THR A 337 -13.72 43.46 -29.65
CA THR A 337 -13.22 44.85 -29.58
C THR A 337 -12.50 45.12 -28.26
N ILE A 338 -11.35 45.78 -28.32
CA ILE A 338 -10.63 46.28 -27.13
C ILE A 338 -10.83 47.79 -27.00
N ILE A 339 -11.46 48.21 -25.90
CA ILE A 339 -11.62 49.62 -25.53
C ILE A 339 -10.56 49.96 -24.48
N ASN A 340 -9.53 50.70 -24.87
CA ASN A 340 -8.55 51.25 -23.94
C ASN A 340 -9.12 52.50 -23.26
N GLY A 341 -8.94 52.61 -21.94
CA GLY A 341 -9.47 53.71 -21.12
C GLY A 341 -9.58 53.34 -19.64
N THR A 342 -9.72 54.34 -18.76
CA THR A 342 -9.81 54.11 -17.31
C THR A 342 -11.23 53.71 -16.91
N VAL A 343 -11.41 52.55 -16.26
CA VAL A 343 -12.71 52.14 -15.70
C VAL A 343 -13.02 53.02 -14.48
N GLN A 344 -14.05 53.87 -14.62
CA GLN A 344 -14.38 54.93 -13.66
C GLN A 344 -15.47 54.51 -12.68
N SER A 345 -16.58 53.95 -13.16
CA SER A 345 -17.70 53.53 -12.32
C SER A 345 -18.60 52.48 -12.98
N TYR A 346 -19.56 51.97 -12.21
CA TYR A 346 -20.67 51.13 -12.66
C TYR A 346 -21.98 51.77 -12.18
N ASP A 347 -22.94 51.91 -13.09
CA ASP A 347 -24.27 52.47 -12.86
C ASP A 347 -25.27 51.31 -12.76
N ALA A 348 -25.69 51.00 -11.54
CA ALA A 348 -26.56 49.85 -11.23
C ALA A 348 -28.06 50.11 -11.48
N ASP A 349 -28.46 51.33 -11.88
CA ASP A 349 -29.82 51.63 -12.34
C ASP A 349 -29.97 51.39 -13.86
N THR A 350 -28.86 51.26 -14.58
CA THR A 350 -28.81 51.14 -16.05
C THR A 350 -27.98 49.96 -16.56
N ASP A 351 -27.36 49.21 -15.66
CA ASP A 351 -26.42 48.10 -15.91
C ASP A 351 -25.27 48.51 -16.87
N GLU A 352 -24.72 49.71 -16.67
CA GLU A 352 -23.68 50.30 -17.53
C GLU A 352 -22.36 50.57 -16.78
N PHE A 353 -21.26 50.00 -17.28
CA PHE A 353 -19.91 50.43 -16.93
C PHE A 353 -19.56 51.73 -17.66
N ILE A 354 -18.98 52.67 -16.92
CA ILE A 354 -18.47 53.94 -17.46
C ILE A 354 -16.94 53.88 -17.49
N MET A 355 -16.39 53.97 -18.70
CA MET A 355 -14.95 54.10 -18.94
C MET A 355 -14.61 55.48 -19.48
N LEU A 356 -13.48 56.06 -19.06
CA LEU A 356 -12.94 57.27 -19.65
C LEU A 356 -11.90 56.93 -20.72
N ARG A 357 -12.18 57.27 -21.97
CA ARG A 357 -11.25 57.21 -23.10
C ARG A 357 -11.02 58.62 -23.60
N ASP A 358 -9.78 59.09 -23.56
CA ASP A 358 -9.41 60.46 -23.94
C ASP A 358 -10.30 61.51 -23.22
N ASP A 359 -10.47 61.32 -21.90
CA ASP A 359 -11.36 62.06 -20.98
C ASP A 359 -12.86 62.07 -21.33
N LYS A 360 -13.30 61.25 -22.29
CA LYS A 360 -14.71 61.12 -22.67
C LYS A 360 -15.32 59.82 -22.12
N PRO A 361 -16.55 59.87 -21.58
CA PRO A 361 -17.24 58.68 -21.10
C PRO A 361 -17.67 57.79 -22.27
N VAL A 362 -17.30 56.51 -22.18
CA VAL A 362 -17.76 55.40 -23.00
C VAL A 362 -18.57 54.49 -22.09
N ARG A 363 -19.84 54.28 -22.43
CA ARG A 363 -20.75 53.40 -21.70
C ARG A 363 -20.75 52.01 -22.34
N ILE A 364 -20.63 50.98 -21.51
CA ILE A 364 -20.59 49.58 -21.92
C ILE A 364 -21.61 48.85 -21.06
N LYS A 365 -22.63 48.27 -21.69
CA LYS A 365 -23.69 47.54 -20.98
C LYS A 365 -23.18 46.21 -20.42
N GLU A 366 -23.84 45.73 -19.38
CA GLU A 366 -23.70 44.36 -18.90
C GLU A 366 -23.85 43.34 -20.05
N GLY A 367 -23.06 42.27 -19.99
CA GLY A 367 -22.92 41.28 -21.06
C GLY A 367 -22.15 41.74 -22.32
N GLN A 368 -21.95 43.05 -22.57
CA GLN A 368 -21.14 43.50 -23.71
C GLN A 368 -19.64 43.29 -23.49
N ALA A 369 -19.16 43.44 -22.25
CA ALA A 369 -17.77 43.20 -21.87
C ALA A 369 -17.58 41.80 -21.28
N VAL A 370 -16.63 41.05 -21.83
CA VAL A 370 -16.15 39.78 -21.25
C VAL A 370 -15.20 40.04 -20.08
N SER A 371 -14.37 41.07 -20.18
CA SER A 371 -13.51 41.48 -19.07
C SER A 371 -13.18 42.97 -19.05
N PHE A 372 -12.99 43.50 -17.86
CA PHE A 372 -12.32 44.77 -17.58
C PHE A 372 -10.99 44.45 -16.90
N SER A 373 -9.87 44.83 -17.51
CA SER A 373 -8.54 44.71 -16.91
C SER A 373 -8.03 46.10 -16.51
N MET A 374 -7.33 46.18 -15.39
CA MET A 374 -6.89 47.45 -14.80
C MET A 374 -5.56 47.26 -14.04
N PRO A 375 -4.68 48.28 -13.98
CA PRO A 375 -3.49 48.22 -13.14
C PRO A 375 -3.91 48.11 -11.67
N ALA A 376 -3.19 47.29 -10.93
CA ALA A 376 -3.49 46.96 -9.55
C ALA A 376 -2.20 46.82 -8.74
N GLU A 377 -2.22 47.33 -7.52
CA GLU A 377 -1.12 47.30 -6.57
C GLU A 377 -0.91 45.88 -6.05
N THR A 378 0.31 45.36 -6.17
CA THR A 378 0.69 44.13 -5.48
C THR A 378 0.72 44.43 -3.97
N PRO A 379 0.01 43.66 -3.12
CA PRO A 379 -0.02 43.93 -1.68
C PRO A 379 1.39 43.91 -1.06
N GLU A 380 1.70 44.90 -0.23
CA GLU A 380 2.96 44.96 0.51
C GLU A 380 3.02 43.92 1.65
N GLU A 381 1.86 43.57 2.23
CA GLU A 381 1.76 42.60 3.31
C GLU A 381 1.90 41.14 2.82
N PRO A 382 2.70 40.30 3.49
CA PRO A 382 2.90 38.92 3.12
C PRO A 382 1.65 38.08 3.41
N ARG A 383 0.95 37.65 2.34
CA ARG A 383 -0.18 36.72 2.40
C ARG A 383 0.25 35.39 3.00
N VAL A 384 -0.23 35.04 4.19
CA VAL A 384 0.21 33.84 4.91
C VAL A 384 -0.47 32.59 4.37
N ILE A 385 -1.79 32.64 4.14
CA ILE A 385 -2.58 31.49 3.68
C ILE A 385 -3.57 31.88 2.58
N SER A 386 -3.91 30.94 1.70
CA SER A 386 -5.06 30.96 0.80
C SER A 386 -6.13 29.98 1.29
N ALA A 387 -7.35 30.45 1.53
CA ALA A 387 -8.55 29.64 1.62
C ALA A 387 -9.14 29.40 0.22
N ILE A 388 -9.45 28.15 -0.08
CA ILE A 388 -9.91 27.67 -1.39
C ILE A 388 -11.19 26.87 -1.18
N PHE A 389 -12.23 27.24 -1.92
CA PHE A 389 -13.58 26.72 -1.76
C PHE A 389 -13.97 25.81 -2.96
N PRO A 390 -14.90 24.85 -2.80
CA PRO A 390 -15.37 23.98 -3.89
C PRO A 390 -15.98 24.73 -5.08
N ASP A 391 -16.52 25.92 -4.84
CA ASP A 391 -17.11 26.82 -5.84
C ASP A 391 -16.10 27.78 -6.50
N ASN A 392 -14.84 27.37 -6.57
CA ASN A 392 -13.70 28.13 -7.09
C ASN A 392 -13.43 29.50 -6.44
N ASN A 393 -14.17 29.94 -5.41
CA ASN A 393 -13.75 31.12 -4.64
C ASN A 393 -12.37 30.86 -4.02
N ARG A 394 -11.54 31.90 -4.00
CA ARG A 394 -10.22 31.89 -3.37
C ARG A 394 -9.96 33.22 -2.69
N ILE A 395 -9.58 33.19 -1.43
CA ILE A 395 -9.16 34.37 -0.65
C ILE A 395 -7.81 34.08 -0.02
N SER A 396 -6.91 35.06 -0.01
CA SER A 396 -5.65 34.98 0.71
C SER A 396 -5.46 36.13 1.68
N GLY A 397 -4.75 35.86 2.79
CA GLY A 397 -4.55 36.82 3.87
C GLY A 397 -3.87 36.18 5.08
N SER A 398 -4.00 36.84 6.23
CA SER A 398 -3.62 36.30 7.54
C SER A 398 -4.82 35.68 8.24
N ILE A 399 -4.61 34.58 8.96
CA ILE A 399 -5.61 34.01 9.87
C ILE A 399 -5.68 34.92 11.09
N VAL A 400 -6.85 35.48 11.36
CA VAL A 400 -7.11 36.24 12.59
C VAL A 400 -7.34 35.27 13.75
N LYS A 401 -8.22 34.29 13.54
CA LYS A 401 -8.54 33.22 14.49
C LYS A 401 -9.28 32.06 13.84
N ILE A 402 -9.31 30.94 14.55
CA ILE A 402 -10.20 29.79 14.32
C ILE A 402 -10.98 29.58 15.61
N GLU A 403 -12.32 29.60 15.58
CA GLU A 403 -13.16 29.47 16.77
C GLU A 403 -14.49 28.77 16.42
N LYS A 404 -14.88 27.74 17.18
CA LYS A 404 -16.15 27.01 17.02
C LYS A 404 -16.37 26.54 15.57
N GLY A 405 -15.33 25.95 14.98
CA GLY A 405 -15.36 25.46 13.60
C GLY A 405 -15.45 26.53 12.51
N LYS A 406 -15.25 27.82 12.84
CA LYS A 406 -15.18 28.91 11.86
C LYS A 406 -13.76 29.46 11.73
N VAL A 407 -13.33 29.68 10.49
CA VAL A 407 -12.05 30.31 10.17
C VAL A 407 -12.32 31.79 9.85
N SER A 408 -11.47 32.67 10.38
CA SER A 408 -11.57 34.12 10.16
C SER A 408 -10.28 34.64 9.54
N ILE A 409 -10.38 35.26 8.35
CA ILE A 409 -9.23 35.75 7.56
C ILE A 409 -9.36 37.26 7.32
N LYS A 410 -8.25 37.98 7.48
CA LYS A 410 -8.11 39.36 7.01
C LYS A 410 -7.35 39.37 5.69
N SER A 411 -8.04 39.76 4.61
CA SER A 411 -7.48 39.83 3.26
C SER A 411 -7.03 41.26 2.90
N PRO A 412 -5.84 41.46 2.30
CA PRO A 412 -5.41 42.76 1.81
C PRO A 412 -6.39 43.33 0.79
N GLY A 413 -6.78 44.59 0.96
CA GLY A 413 -7.73 45.29 0.07
C GLY A 413 -9.21 45.03 0.33
N ILE A 414 -9.58 44.18 1.29
CA ILE A 414 -10.98 43.96 1.69
C ILE A 414 -11.22 44.59 3.06
N GLU A 415 -12.26 45.43 3.17
CA GLU A 415 -12.51 46.24 4.37
C GLU A 415 -12.84 45.38 5.61
N ASN A 416 -13.71 44.39 5.44
CA ASN A 416 -14.19 43.52 6.53
C ASN A 416 -13.29 42.29 6.75
N GLU A 417 -13.34 41.73 7.96
CA GLU A 417 -12.85 40.39 8.27
C GLU A 417 -13.81 39.35 7.67
N LEU A 418 -13.26 38.30 7.06
CA LEU A 418 -14.03 37.28 6.35
C LEU A 418 -14.12 36.02 7.19
N VAL A 419 -15.34 35.70 7.64
CA VAL A 419 -15.62 34.59 8.56
C VAL A 419 -16.47 33.54 7.85
N PHE A 420 -16.00 32.30 7.80
CA PHE A 420 -16.68 31.19 7.13
C PHE A 420 -16.48 29.86 7.89
N PRO A 421 -17.40 28.88 7.75
CA PRO A 421 -17.21 27.56 8.34
C PRO A 421 -15.97 26.86 7.77
N ALA A 422 -15.27 26.07 8.60
CA ALA A 422 -14.17 25.23 8.14
C ALA A 422 -14.64 24.11 7.21
N THR A 423 -15.90 23.66 7.36
CA THR A 423 -16.58 22.67 6.49
C THR A 423 -16.73 23.14 5.04
N ASP A 424 -16.74 24.45 4.81
CA ASP A 424 -16.90 25.02 3.47
C ASP A 424 -15.61 24.97 2.65
N LEU A 425 -14.48 24.71 3.29
CA LEU A 425 -13.17 24.68 2.66
C LEU A 425 -12.97 23.38 1.87
N HIS A 426 -12.38 23.53 0.68
CA HIS A 426 -11.72 22.45 -0.04
C HIS A 426 -10.26 22.35 0.42
N SER A 427 -9.58 23.49 0.55
CA SER A 427 -8.21 23.53 1.09
C SER A 427 -7.86 24.88 1.75
N LEU A 428 -6.96 24.84 2.72
CA LEU A 428 -6.15 25.98 3.17
C LEU A 428 -4.71 25.73 2.72
N ALA A 429 -4.04 26.66 2.06
CA ALA A 429 -2.67 26.47 1.56
C ALA A 429 -1.75 27.67 1.86
N SER A 430 -0.53 27.45 2.34
CA SER A 430 0.42 28.55 2.59
C SER A 430 0.88 29.20 1.29
N SER A 431 0.96 30.53 1.31
CA SER A 431 1.45 31.34 0.18
C SER A 431 2.89 31.86 0.37
N ILE A 432 3.57 31.50 1.47
CA ILE A 432 4.89 32.04 1.84
C ILE A 432 6.02 31.02 1.63
N LYS A 433 7.20 31.53 1.26
CA LYS A 433 8.46 30.80 1.25
C LYS A 433 8.80 30.29 2.66
N GLN A 434 8.81 28.97 2.80
CA GLN A 434 8.85 28.22 4.07
C GLN A 434 9.85 28.76 5.11
N LEU A 435 9.37 28.98 6.34
CA LEU A 435 10.22 29.35 7.48
C LEU A 435 11.15 28.18 7.86
N PRO A 436 12.46 28.43 8.11
CA PRO A 436 13.35 27.37 8.56
C PRO A 436 12.87 26.76 9.89
N PRO A 437 13.07 25.45 10.11
CA PRO A 437 12.80 24.83 11.40
C PRO A 437 13.76 25.39 12.46
N GLN A 438 13.30 25.46 13.71
CA GLN A 438 14.18 25.82 14.82
C GLN A 438 15.15 24.66 15.10
N ALA A 439 16.41 24.98 15.42
CA ALA A 439 17.36 23.99 15.88
C ALA A 439 17.01 23.56 17.31
N ARG A 440 17.32 22.29 17.63
CA ARG A 440 17.11 21.66 18.93
C ARG A 440 18.27 20.73 19.26
N GLU A 441 18.49 20.49 20.55
CA GLU A 441 19.55 19.62 21.05
C GLU A 441 19.12 18.15 21.07
N GLU A 442 17.81 17.90 21.20
CA GLU A 442 17.23 16.56 21.16
C GLU A 442 17.47 15.87 19.81
N ARG A 443 17.61 14.55 19.83
CA ARG A 443 17.84 13.76 18.60
C ARG A 443 16.57 13.75 17.74
N GLU A 444 16.67 14.28 16.53
CA GLU A 444 15.59 14.21 15.53
C GLU A 444 15.30 12.74 15.15
N GLY A 445 14.03 12.35 15.22
CA GLY A 445 13.51 11.07 14.78
C GLY A 445 12.26 11.24 13.92
N ARG A 446 11.89 10.19 13.19
CA ARG A 446 10.74 10.15 12.29
C ARG A 446 9.66 9.22 12.84
N LEU A 447 8.62 9.80 13.43
CA LEU A 447 7.40 9.14 13.87
C LEU A 447 6.62 8.63 12.65
N GLU A 448 6.24 7.36 12.68
CA GLU A 448 5.49 6.65 11.64
C GLU A 448 4.38 5.81 12.32
N ILE A 449 3.13 6.21 12.07
CA ILE A 449 1.88 5.62 12.58
C ILE A 449 0.91 5.55 11.37
N PRO A 450 -0.06 4.62 11.29
CA PRO A 450 -1.09 4.68 10.25
C PRO A 450 -1.75 6.08 10.16
N GLY A 451 -1.85 6.62 8.95
CA GLY A 451 -2.37 7.99 8.71
C GLY A 451 -1.42 9.14 9.03
N LEU A 452 -0.22 8.89 9.58
CA LEU A 452 0.67 9.96 10.08
C LEU A 452 2.17 9.66 9.88
N ARG A 453 2.89 10.68 9.38
CA ARG A 453 4.36 10.66 9.34
C ARG A 453 4.93 12.03 9.69
N LEU A 454 5.67 12.11 10.80
CA LEU A 454 6.26 13.36 11.30
C LEU A 454 7.72 13.22 11.71
N ARG A 455 8.58 14.13 11.29
CA ARG A 455 9.85 14.40 11.96
C ARG A 455 9.63 15.26 13.20
N GLY A 456 10.46 15.03 14.20
CA GLY A 456 10.39 15.73 15.46
C GLY A 456 11.28 15.07 16.51
N TYR A 457 10.93 15.33 17.76
CA TYR A 457 11.76 15.03 18.92
C TYR A 457 10.90 14.35 19.98
N LEU A 458 11.41 13.29 20.61
CA LEU A 458 10.91 12.91 21.94
C LEU A 458 11.50 13.91 22.93
N VAL A 459 10.63 14.54 23.71
CA VAL A 459 10.99 15.55 24.71
C VAL A 459 10.75 15.03 26.11
N ASP A 460 11.38 15.66 27.10
CA ASP A 460 11.34 15.21 28.49
C ASP A 460 9.90 15.19 29.06
N ALA A 461 9.50 14.04 29.60
CA ALA A 461 8.17 13.76 30.12
C ALA A 461 8.18 12.56 31.08
N GLN A 462 7.21 12.53 32.00
CA GLN A 462 6.95 11.40 32.90
C GLN A 462 5.53 10.88 32.66
N VAL A 463 5.27 9.61 32.97
CA VAL A 463 3.91 9.06 32.91
C VAL A 463 2.97 9.90 33.78
N LYS A 464 1.84 10.30 33.19
CA LYS A 464 0.73 10.99 33.86
C LYS A 464 -0.49 10.07 33.90
N ALA A 465 -1.60 10.56 34.47
CA ALA A 465 -2.83 9.80 34.63
C ALA A 465 -3.50 9.36 33.31
N ASP A 466 -3.04 9.90 32.17
CA ASP A 466 -3.40 9.56 30.79
C ASP A 466 -2.54 8.43 30.18
N GLY A 467 -1.56 7.88 30.92
CA GLY A 467 -0.98 6.55 30.67
C GLY A 467 0.24 6.47 29.74
N SER A 468 0.75 7.59 29.22
CA SER A 468 1.90 7.62 28.29
C SER A 468 2.91 8.71 28.63
N CYS A 469 4.20 8.36 28.65
CA CYS A 469 5.31 9.33 28.74
C CYS A 469 5.92 9.68 27.37
N LEU A 470 5.39 9.17 26.26
CA LEU A 470 5.92 9.46 24.92
C LEU A 470 5.41 10.81 24.42
N MET A 471 6.03 11.88 24.92
CA MET A 471 5.75 13.24 24.47
C MET A 471 6.56 13.57 23.22
N PHE A 472 5.88 13.82 22.11
CA PHE A 472 6.50 14.13 20.83
C PHE A 472 6.29 15.61 20.46
N HIS A 473 7.36 16.25 19.99
CA HIS A 473 7.34 17.61 19.45
C HIS A 473 7.66 17.57 17.95
N PRO A 474 6.70 17.85 17.06
CA PRO A 474 6.97 17.94 15.62
C PRO A 474 8.04 19.00 15.33
N ARG A 475 8.92 18.74 14.36
CA ARG A 475 10.04 19.64 13.99
C ARG A 475 9.59 21.03 13.56
N GLU A 476 8.38 21.11 13.01
CA GLU A 476 7.79 22.32 12.44
C GLU A 476 6.71 22.95 13.34
N GLY A 477 6.33 22.26 14.42
CA GLY A 477 5.31 22.73 15.37
C GLY A 477 5.81 23.77 16.38
N LEU A 478 4.86 24.29 17.16
CA LEU A 478 5.05 25.19 18.30
C LEU A 478 4.77 24.51 19.65
N SER A 479 4.08 23.36 19.64
CA SER A 479 3.75 22.57 20.83
C SER A 479 4.22 21.12 20.71
N SER A 480 4.40 20.48 21.87
CA SER A 480 4.48 19.02 22.00
C SER A 480 3.15 18.44 22.46
N SER A 481 2.92 17.16 22.18
CA SER A 481 1.73 16.43 22.63
C SER A 481 2.10 14.99 23.03
N PRO A 482 1.48 14.41 24.09
CA PRO A 482 1.63 12.99 24.40
C PRO A 482 0.91 12.11 23.37
N LEU A 483 1.59 11.06 22.90
CA LEU A 483 0.93 9.96 22.20
C LEU A 483 -0.01 9.22 23.15
N GLY A 484 -1.18 8.79 22.67
CA GLY A 484 -2.10 7.93 23.44
C GLY A 484 -1.46 6.60 23.86
N ALA A 485 -1.98 5.98 24.92
CA ALA A 485 -1.39 4.75 25.49
C ALA A 485 -1.67 3.50 24.64
N GLU A 486 -2.74 3.54 23.86
CA GLU A 486 -3.21 2.58 22.88
C GLU A 486 -2.56 2.73 21.49
N VAL A 487 -1.79 3.79 21.27
CA VAL A 487 -1.22 4.11 19.96
C VAL A 487 -0.11 3.11 19.59
N SER A 488 -0.17 2.61 18.35
CA SER A 488 0.77 1.62 17.80
C SER A 488 1.56 2.20 16.63
N GLY A 489 2.88 2.00 16.61
CA GLY A 489 3.75 2.57 15.58
C GLY A 489 5.23 2.52 15.92
N ARG A 490 6.01 3.43 15.31
CA ARG A 490 7.46 3.55 15.56
C ARG A 490 8.01 4.96 15.39
N ILE A 491 9.17 5.21 16.00
CA ILE A 491 10.05 6.33 15.70
C ILE A 491 11.36 5.77 15.12
N VAL A 492 11.70 6.22 13.92
CA VAL A 492 12.94 5.84 13.21
C VAL A 492 13.97 6.96 13.38
N TYR A 493 15.07 6.66 14.06
CA TYR A 493 16.23 7.55 14.20
C TYR A 493 17.36 7.23 13.20
N ARG A 494 17.33 6.02 12.63
CA ARG A 494 18.23 5.58 11.57
C ARG A 494 17.49 4.58 10.70
N ASP A 495 17.39 4.86 9.40
CA ASP A 495 16.87 3.89 8.45
C ASP A 495 17.77 2.64 8.45
N PRO A 496 17.19 1.42 8.46
CA PRO A 496 17.97 0.19 8.50
C PRO A 496 18.81 0.07 7.21
N PRO A 497 20.01 -0.54 7.27
CA PRO A 497 20.83 -0.71 6.07
C PRO A 497 20.04 -1.48 5.00
N PRO A 498 20.06 -1.04 3.73
CA PRO A 498 19.26 -1.66 2.69
C PRO A 498 19.62 -3.15 2.55
N PRO A 499 18.64 -4.03 2.25
CA PRO A 499 18.89 -5.45 2.11
C PRO A 499 19.97 -5.67 1.06
N GLN A 500 21.09 -6.29 1.46
CA GLN A 500 22.21 -6.50 0.54
C GLN A 500 21.70 -7.24 -0.71
N PRO A 501 22.00 -6.75 -1.93
CA PRO A 501 21.52 -7.39 -3.14
C PRO A 501 21.99 -8.83 -3.13
N LYS A 502 21.04 -9.77 -3.28
CA LYS A 502 21.34 -11.21 -3.37
C LYS A 502 22.39 -11.37 -4.47
N LYS A 503 23.64 -11.66 -4.09
CA LYS A 503 24.72 -11.89 -5.05
C LYS A 503 24.24 -12.98 -6.00
N GLN A 504 23.91 -12.59 -7.23
CA GLN A 504 23.64 -13.55 -8.29
C GLN A 504 24.88 -14.42 -8.38
N VAL A 505 24.73 -15.70 -8.09
CA VAL A 505 25.77 -16.68 -8.36
C VAL A 505 25.82 -16.80 -9.88
N GLN A 506 26.61 -15.92 -10.50
CA GLN A 506 26.99 -16.08 -11.89
C GLN A 506 27.62 -17.46 -12.01
N GLN A 507 26.88 -18.38 -12.61
CA GLN A 507 27.43 -19.61 -13.12
C GLN A 507 28.39 -19.23 -14.23
N GLN A 508 29.64 -18.95 -13.86
CA GLN A 508 30.73 -18.80 -14.82
C GLN A 508 30.86 -20.12 -15.56
N ARG A 509 30.23 -20.20 -16.74
CA ARG A 509 30.48 -21.24 -17.75
C ARG A 509 31.99 -21.28 -17.96
N ARG A 510 32.63 -22.35 -17.48
CA ARG A 510 34.06 -22.60 -17.67
C ARG A 510 34.37 -22.67 -19.18
N ARG A 511 34.78 -21.55 -19.77
CA ARG A 511 35.48 -21.57 -21.06
C ARG A 511 36.83 -22.25 -20.86
N VAL A 512 36.96 -23.46 -21.39
CA VAL A 512 38.26 -24.15 -21.48
C VAL A 512 39.09 -23.43 -22.54
N VAL A 513 39.92 -22.48 -22.12
CA VAL A 513 40.97 -21.90 -22.97
C VAL A 513 42.28 -22.61 -22.67
N ARG A 514 42.77 -23.34 -23.67
CA ARG A 514 43.98 -24.15 -23.60
C ARG A 514 45.16 -23.33 -24.12
N GLN A 515 45.99 -22.79 -23.23
CA GLN A 515 47.28 -22.17 -23.60
C GLN A 515 48.46 -22.62 -22.72
N ARG A 516 49.67 -22.31 -23.20
CA ARG A 516 50.88 -23.13 -23.07
C ARG A 516 51.69 -22.90 -21.79
N ARG A 517 52.51 -23.91 -21.46
CA ARG A 517 53.66 -23.84 -20.54
C ARG A 517 54.55 -22.61 -20.83
N GLY A 518 54.97 -21.94 -19.76
CA GLY A 518 56.11 -21.02 -19.67
C GLY A 518 56.81 -21.23 -18.33
N PHE A 519 58.12 -21.01 -18.27
CA PHE A 519 59.02 -21.51 -17.21
C PHE A 519 59.51 -20.38 -16.29
N TRP A 520 59.91 -20.74 -15.06
CA TRP A 520 60.74 -20.06 -14.04
C TRP A 520 60.10 -19.99 -12.66
N GLY A 521 60.89 -20.33 -11.63
CA GLY A 521 60.50 -20.30 -10.21
C GLY A 521 61.12 -19.12 -9.46
N GLY A 522 60.75 -18.96 -8.19
CA GLY A 522 61.28 -17.90 -7.32
C GLY A 522 60.61 -17.91 -5.95
N VAL A 523 61.42 -18.03 -4.91
CA VAL A 523 61.02 -18.24 -3.50
C VAL A 523 60.71 -16.89 -2.80
N ILE A 524 60.07 -16.97 -1.62
CA ILE A 524 60.15 -16.09 -0.44
C ILE A 524 58.88 -15.31 -0.07
N GLU A 525 58.55 -15.44 1.22
CA GLU A 525 57.53 -14.74 1.99
C GLU A 525 57.68 -13.21 1.97
N LYS A 526 56.57 -12.51 2.23
CA LYS A 526 56.66 -11.32 3.10
C LYS A 526 55.37 -11.12 3.89
N LEU A 527 55.50 -11.24 5.21
CA LEU A 527 54.59 -10.62 6.17
C LEU A 527 54.57 -9.11 5.92
N SER A 528 53.37 -8.53 5.84
CA SER A 528 53.19 -7.12 6.21
C SER A 528 52.02 -7.01 7.18
N THR A 529 52.27 -6.26 8.26
CA THR A 529 51.36 -6.05 9.38
C THR A 529 50.28 -5.04 8.99
N GLY A 530 49.04 -5.51 8.89
CA GLY A 530 47.84 -4.66 8.75
C GLY A 530 46.89 -4.91 9.90
N ASN A 531 46.87 -4.00 10.88
CA ASN A 531 46.04 -4.09 12.08
C ASN A 531 44.56 -3.76 11.76
N PRO A 532 43.60 -4.69 11.87
CA PRO A 532 42.19 -4.39 11.66
C PRO A 532 41.52 -3.94 12.96
N ALA A 533 41.70 -2.67 13.33
CA ALA A 533 40.77 -2.01 14.22
C ALA A 533 39.40 -1.88 13.52
N GLY A 534 38.30 -2.15 14.23
CA GLY A 534 36.94 -1.99 13.67
C GLY A 534 36.16 -3.29 13.43
N ALA A 535 36.42 -4.37 14.17
CA ALA A 535 35.48 -5.48 14.25
C ALA A 535 34.21 -5.04 15.02
N VAL A 536 33.13 -4.73 14.29
CA VAL A 536 31.81 -4.47 14.89
C VAL A 536 31.32 -5.74 15.57
N SER A 537 31.36 -5.74 16.90
CA SER A 537 30.86 -6.83 17.74
C SER A 537 29.33 -6.85 17.75
N GLY A 538 28.73 -7.53 16.78
CA GLY A 538 27.40 -8.09 17.00
C GLY A 538 27.45 -9.06 18.19
N PRO A 539 26.32 -9.31 18.88
CA PRO A 539 26.30 -10.13 20.08
C PRO A 539 26.99 -11.46 19.82
N SER A 540 27.93 -11.81 20.72
CA SER A 540 28.57 -13.13 20.74
C SER A 540 27.50 -14.22 20.68
N GLY A 541 27.80 -15.39 20.13
CA GLY A 541 26.81 -16.45 19.84
C GLY A 541 26.15 -17.13 21.05
N ARG A 542 26.03 -16.43 22.18
CA ARG A 542 25.40 -16.77 23.45
C ARG A 542 24.34 -15.71 23.77
N ALA A 543 23.07 -16.04 23.53
CA ALA A 543 21.96 -15.10 23.74
C ALA A 543 20.67 -15.85 24.09
N ILE A 544 19.82 -15.20 24.89
CA ILE A 544 18.45 -15.61 25.18
C ILE A 544 17.55 -14.70 24.35
N HIS A 545 16.65 -15.31 23.58
CA HIS A 545 15.65 -14.63 22.77
C HIS A 545 14.29 -14.77 23.45
N LEU A 546 13.58 -13.66 23.66
CA LEU A 546 12.25 -13.65 24.29
C LEU A 546 11.12 -13.72 23.26
N TYR A 547 9.90 -14.01 23.74
CA TYR A 547 8.69 -13.99 22.90
C TYR A 547 8.33 -12.57 22.41
N THR A 548 8.71 -11.53 23.15
CA THR A 548 8.66 -10.12 22.70
C THR A 548 9.62 -9.81 21.55
N GLY A 549 10.53 -10.74 21.22
CA GLY A 549 11.62 -10.52 20.27
C GLY A 549 12.91 -9.96 20.89
N ASP A 550 12.92 -9.70 22.20
CA ASP A 550 14.10 -9.19 22.91
C ASP A 550 15.29 -10.15 22.85
N VAL A 551 16.50 -9.60 22.98
CA VAL A 551 17.76 -10.35 22.90
C VAL A 551 18.66 -10.00 24.08
N ILE A 552 18.75 -10.92 25.05
CA ILE A 552 19.60 -10.79 26.23
C ILE A 552 20.90 -11.57 25.99
N PRO A 553 22.05 -10.91 25.77
CA PRO A 553 23.33 -11.59 25.67
C PRO A 553 23.77 -12.10 27.06
N GLY A 554 24.25 -13.34 27.15
CA GLY A 554 24.64 -13.92 28.44
C GLY A 554 25.05 -15.39 28.39
N LYS A 555 25.76 -15.86 29.42
CA LYS A 555 26.03 -17.30 29.62
C LYS A 555 24.85 -17.91 30.37
N VAL A 556 24.06 -18.72 29.69
CA VAL A 556 23.10 -19.61 30.36
C VAL A 556 23.85 -20.65 31.22
N LYS A 557 23.38 -20.79 32.46
CA LYS A 557 23.94 -21.61 33.53
C LYS A 557 23.13 -22.89 33.78
N ARG A 558 21.81 -22.75 33.86
CA ARG A 558 20.86 -23.86 34.07
C ARG A 558 19.59 -23.64 33.24
N ILE A 559 18.91 -24.71 32.85
CA ILE A 559 17.52 -24.66 32.37
C ILE A 559 16.74 -25.72 33.11
N ASP A 560 15.57 -25.40 33.64
CA ASP A 560 14.64 -26.36 34.24
C ASP A 560 13.20 -26.09 33.80
N GLU A 561 12.24 -26.81 34.39
CA GLU A 561 10.80 -26.65 34.12
C GLU A 561 10.26 -25.24 34.39
N LYS A 562 10.93 -24.43 35.24
CA LYS A 562 10.53 -23.05 35.52
C LYS A 562 11.08 -22.07 34.50
N GLY A 563 12.31 -22.27 34.03
CA GLY A 563 12.92 -21.34 33.09
C GLY A 563 14.42 -21.46 32.90
N VAL A 564 15.02 -20.36 32.43
CA VAL A 564 16.42 -20.25 32.04
C VAL A 564 17.18 -19.39 33.05
N TYR A 565 18.19 -19.97 33.69
CA TYR A 565 19.10 -19.27 34.62
C TYR A 565 20.36 -18.82 33.88
N PHE A 566 20.79 -17.59 34.06
CA PHE A 566 21.86 -17.00 33.25
C PHE A 566 22.66 -15.93 33.99
N ASP A 567 23.86 -15.68 33.46
CA ASP A 567 24.67 -14.50 33.76
C ASP A 567 24.74 -13.59 32.53
N SER A 568 24.35 -12.32 32.69
CA SER A 568 24.52 -11.27 31.69
C SER A 568 25.33 -10.11 32.27
N THR A 569 25.94 -9.31 31.39
CA THR A 569 26.55 -8.02 31.72
C THR A 569 25.61 -6.83 31.43
N MET A 570 24.38 -7.09 30.97
CA MET A 570 23.37 -6.07 30.65
C MET A 570 22.28 -5.93 31.73
N THR A 571 22.22 -6.83 32.70
CA THR A 571 21.16 -6.89 33.70
C THR A 571 21.62 -7.72 34.90
N ASP A 572 21.16 -7.34 36.10
CA ASP A 572 21.34 -8.14 37.32
C ASP A 572 20.35 -9.31 37.40
N ALA A 573 19.33 -9.34 36.54
CA ALA A 573 18.40 -10.47 36.45
C ALA A 573 19.15 -11.76 36.11
N LYS A 574 18.86 -12.83 36.88
CA LYS A 574 19.52 -14.15 36.75
C LYS A 574 18.61 -15.25 36.22
N PHE A 575 17.35 -14.94 35.91
CA PHE A 575 16.32 -15.91 35.56
C PHE A 575 15.33 -15.33 34.53
N VAL A 576 14.90 -16.15 33.57
CA VAL A 576 13.78 -15.87 32.66
C VAL A 576 12.76 -17.01 32.75
N PRO A 577 11.47 -16.75 33.01
CA PRO A 577 10.41 -17.76 32.99
C PRO A 577 10.26 -18.43 31.62
N ASN A 578 9.94 -19.73 31.60
CA ASN A 578 9.87 -20.53 30.36
C ASN A 578 8.89 -19.96 29.32
N GLU A 579 7.76 -19.43 29.75
CA GLU A 579 6.73 -18.80 28.90
C GLU A 579 7.19 -17.50 28.22
N LYS A 580 8.21 -16.81 28.78
CA LYS A 580 8.79 -15.60 28.18
C LYS A 580 9.93 -15.92 27.20
N VAL A 581 10.52 -17.12 27.24
CA VAL A 581 11.63 -17.54 26.36
C VAL A 581 11.10 -18.05 25.02
N LYS A 582 11.71 -17.63 23.90
CA LYS A 582 11.46 -18.20 22.57
C LYS A 582 12.64 -19.03 22.03
N ALA A 583 13.88 -18.65 22.33
CA ALA A 583 15.05 -19.45 22.00
C ALA A 583 16.25 -19.14 22.90
N VAL A 584 17.21 -20.07 22.94
CA VAL A 584 18.53 -19.87 23.52
C VAL A 584 19.58 -20.29 22.49
N GLU A 585 20.51 -19.39 22.19
CA GLU A 585 21.74 -19.69 21.44
C GLU A 585 22.91 -19.87 22.40
N PHE A 586 23.75 -20.87 22.15
CA PHE A 586 24.95 -21.16 22.95
C PHE A 586 26.25 -21.01 22.17
N ILE A 587 26.24 -21.45 20.91
CA ILE A 587 27.35 -21.35 19.95
C ILE A 587 26.76 -21.25 18.55
N ARG A 588 27.34 -20.41 17.68
CA ARG A 588 26.97 -20.32 16.27
C ARG A 588 27.36 -21.62 15.53
N ALA A 589 26.37 -22.40 15.08
CA ALA A 589 26.60 -23.68 14.41
C ALA A 589 27.39 -23.53 13.10
N GLN A 590 28.30 -24.48 12.82
CA GLN A 590 29.25 -24.44 11.70
C GLN A 590 28.77 -25.18 10.44
N SER A 591 27.54 -25.70 10.42
CA SER A 591 27.07 -26.62 9.36
C SER A 591 26.88 -25.95 8.00
N THR A 592 27.50 -26.52 6.95
CA THR A 592 27.29 -26.15 5.53
C THR A 592 26.02 -26.73 4.91
N ILE A 593 25.29 -27.57 5.64
CA ILE A 593 24.08 -28.27 5.17
C ILE A 593 22.95 -27.26 4.92
N LYS A 594 22.59 -27.07 3.64
CA LYS A 594 21.40 -26.28 3.26
C LYS A 594 20.13 -27.04 3.63
N PHE A 595 19.20 -26.34 4.27
CA PHE A 595 17.96 -26.88 4.76
C PHE A 595 16.84 -26.72 3.72
N SER A 596 16.19 -27.81 3.29
CA SER A 596 15.10 -27.74 2.31
C SER A 596 13.76 -27.35 2.96
N LYS A 597 12.87 -26.72 2.19
CA LYS A 597 11.52 -26.33 2.65
C LYS A 597 10.73 -27.56 3.17
N LYS A 598 10.70 -28.65 2.38
CA LYS A 598 10.09 -29.96 2.71
C LYS A 598 10.65 -30.53 4.03
N LYS A 599 11.93 -30.33 4.36
CA LYS A 599 12.52 -30.76 5.66
C LYS A 599 12.12 -29.85 6.83
N ARG A 600 11.95 -28.54 6.60
CA ARG A 600 11.39 -27.62 7.61
C ARG A 600 9.95 -27.98 7.95
N GLU A 601 9.13 -28.13 6.92
CA GLU A 601 7.72 -28.48 7.04
C GLU A 601 7.57 -29.81 7.81
N ARG A 602 8.27 -30.89 7.41
CA ARG A 602 8.29 -32.17 8.14
C ARG A 602 8.72 -32.09 9.62
N LEU A 603 9.59 -31.15 10.02
CA LEU A 603 9.94 -30.96 11.44
C LEU A 603 8.86 -30.21 12.23
N LEU A 604 8.16 -29.27 11.58
CA LEU A 604 7.11 -28.46 12.20
C LEU A 604 5.74 -29.17 12.22
N THR A 605 5.50 -30.16 11.35
CA THR A 605 4.30 -30.99 11.39
C THR A 605 4.32 -31.96 12.59
N LEU A 606 3.41 -31.76 13.54
CA LEU A 606 3.18 -32.58 14.72
C LEU A 606 2.41 -33.87 14.32
N PRO A 607 2.97 -35.08 14.55
CA PRO A 607 2.28 -36.34 14.29
C PRO A 607 0.99 -36.46 15.10
N ARG A 608 -0.07 -37.04 14.52
CA ARG A 608 -1.40 -37.17 15.16
C ARG A 608 -1.34 -37.83 16.56
N MET A 609 -0.51 -38.86 16.74
CA MET A 609 -0.28 -39.52 18.04
C MET A 609 0.33 -38.62 19.12
N GLN A 610 0.89 -37.46 18.76
CA GLN A 610 1.46 -36.47 19.67
C GLN A 610 0.55 -35.25 19.89
N LYS A 611 -0.68 -35.24 19.34
CA LYS A 611 -1.66 -34.14 19.46
C LYS A 611 -1.95 -33.77 20.93
N HIS A 612 -2.12 -34.78 21.78
CA HIS A 612 -2.43 -34.61 23.21
C HIS A 612 -1.20 -34.44 24.13
N ASN A 613 0.02 -34.62 23.60
CA ASN A 613 1.25 -34.49 24.38
C ASN A 613 2.40 -33.98 23.46
N PRO A 614 2.32 -32.72 22.98
CA PRO A 614 3.27 -32.18 22.02
C PRO A 614 4.67 -31.96 22.65
N PRO A 615 5.74 -32.06 21.85
CA PRO A 615 7.07 -31.65 22.28
C PRO A 615 7.12 -30.12 22.42
N THR A 616 7.64 -29.65 23.55
CA THR A 616 7.73 -28.22 23.91
C THR A 616 9.01 -27.55 23.38
N HIS A 617 9.98 -28.33 22.90
CA HIS A 617 11.30 -27.83 22.49
C HIS A 617 11.80 -28.45 21.18
N MET A 618 12.51 -27.63 20.40
CA MET A 618 13.32 -28.05 19.26
C MET A 618 14.80 -27.76 19.58
N ILE A 619 15.59 -28.82 19.72
CA ILE A 619 17.02 -28.75 20.07
C ILE A 619 17.84 -28.90 18.80
N ARG A 620 18.85 -28.05 18.61
CA ARG A 620 19.77 -28.12 17.46
C ARG A 620 21.19 -28.50 17.89
N SER A 621 21.79 -29.47 17.19
CA SER A 621 23.19 -29.86 17.42
C SER A 621 24.18 -28.83 16.84
N ILE A 622 25.45 -28.87 17.25
CA ILE A 622 26.54 -28.09 16.60
C ILE A 622 26.78 -28.52 15.15
N LYS A 623 26.46 -29.77 14.79
CA LYS A 623 26.53 -30.31 13.42
C LYS A 623 25.33 -29.93 12.56
N GLY A 624 24.26 -29.40 13.16
CA GLY A 624 23.08 -28.86 12.47
C GLY A 624 21.86 -29.77 12.48
N ASP A 625 21.91 -30.91 13.17
CA ASP A 625 20.79 -31.82 13.38
C ASP A 625 19.72 -31.20 14.29
N TYR A 626 18.49 -31.68 14.20
CA TYR A 626 17.36 -31.20 15.00
C TYR A 626 16.65 -32.36 15.70
N LEU A 627 16.28 -32.14 16.96
CA LEU A 627 15.56 -33.08 17.82
C LEU A 627 14.35 -32.38 18.43
N ARG A 628 13.16 -32.98 18.27
CA ARG A 628 11.96 -32.61 19.02
C ARG A 628 11.96 -33.33 20.37
N ALA A 629 11.79 -32.58 21.45
CA ALA A 629 11.84 -33.08 22.81
C ALA A 629 11.03 -32.21 23.77
N ARG A 630 10.95 -32.64 25.02
CA ARG A 630 10.66 -31.79 26.18
C ARG A 630 11.91 -31.74 27.05
N ILE A 631 12.33 -30.55 27.46
CA ILE A 631 13.45 -30.40 28.40
C ILE A 631 12.95 -30.64 29.82
N LEU A 632 13.72 -31.41 30.59
CA LEU A 632 13.48 -31.64 32.02
C LEU A 632 14.47 -30.83 32.86
N ASP A 633 15.76 -30.90 32.51
CA ASP A 633 16.84 -30.19 33.20
C ASP A 633 18.06 -30.01 32.29
N MET A 634 18.90 -29.01 32.55
CA MET A 634 20.17 -28.77 31.87
C MET A 634 21.15 -28.04 32.79
N ASP A 635 22.37 -28.57 32.92
CA ASP A 635 23.48 -27.95 33.64
C ASP A 635 24.63 -27.53 32.68
N GLU A 636 25.86 -27.37 33.21
CA GLU A 636 27.03 -27.04 32.37
C GLU A 636 27.60 -28.27 31.59
N GLU A 637 27.24 -29.51 31.92
CA GLU A 637 27.75 -30.76 31.29
C GLU A 637 26.69 -31.52 30.47
N TYR A 638 25.42 -31.57 30.89
CA TYR A 638 24.33 -32.31 30.24
C TYR A 638 23.05 -31.50 30.02
N LEU A 639 22.32 -31.90 28.98
CA LEU A 639 20.91 -31.58 28.73
C LEU A 639 20.10 -32.87 28.87
N THR A 640 19.17 -32.91 29.83
CA THR A 640 18.27 -34.04 30.09
C THR A 640 16.90 -33.75 29.47
N VAL A 641 16.46 -34.66 28.59
CA VAL A 641 15.27 -34.48 27.76
C VAL A 641 14.39 -35.71 27.72
N GLU A 642 13.08 -35.50 27.67
CA GLU A 642 12.11 -36.52 27.31
C GLU A 642 11.92 -36.54 25.78
N VAL A 643 12.09 -37.72 25.17
CA VAL A 643 11.83 -37.98 23.75
C VAL A 643 11.00 -39.25 23.64
N ARG A 644 9.73 -39.12 23.23
CA ARG A 644 8.78 -40.26 23.12
C ARG A 644 8.62 -41.03 24.45
N LEU A 645 8.46 -40.31 25.57
CA LEU A 645 8.37 -40.86 26.94
C LEU A 645 9.65 -41.53 27.47
N GLU A 646 10.75 -41.50 26.71
CA GLU A 646 12.07 -41.94 27.18
C GLU A 646 12.93 -40.74 27.61
N THR A 647 13.50 -40.79 28.82
CA THR A 647 14.47 -39.79 29.27
C THR A 647 15.85 -40.08 28.67
N LYS A 648 16.49 -39.08 28.06
CA LYS A 648 17.82 -39.16 27.44
C LYS A 648 18.70 -38.01 27.90
N LYS A 649 19.99 -38.29 28.14
CA LYS A 649 21.01 -37.29 28.42
C LYS A 649 21.85 -37.02 27.17
N ILE A 650 22.02 -35.74 26.85
CA ILE A 650 22.82 -35.25 25.73
C ILE A 650 23.93 -34.39 26.32
N ARG A 651 25.19 -34.56 25.90
CA ARG A 651 26.27 -33.67 26.36
C ARG A 651 26.03 -32.23 25.90
N ARG A 652 26.16 -31.30 26.84
CA ARG A 652 25.88 -29.87 26.69
C ARG A 652 26.71 -29.22 25.59
N GLU A 653 27.93 -29.69 25.38
CA GLU A 653 28.86 -29.25 24.31
C GLU A 653 28.34 -29.47 22.89
N TYR A 654 27.45 -30.46 22.68
CA TYR A 654 26.89 -30.74 21.36
C TYR A 654 25.66 -29.89 21.02
N VAL A 655 25.11 -29.13 21.96
CA VAL A 655 23.91 -28.32 21.76
C VAL A 655 24.30 -26.91 21.31
N SER A 656 23.91 -26.53 20.08
CA SER A 656 24.12 -25.17 19.58
C SER A 656 22.99 -24.22 19.96
N ARG A 657 21.74 -24.71 19.90
CA ARG A 657 20.52 -23.92 20.17
C ARG A 657 19.40 -24.77 20.76
N ILE A 658 18.51 -24.10 21.48
CA ILE A 658 17.21 -24.63 21.94
C ILE A 658 16.16 -23.60 21.51
N ILE A 659 15.04 -24.06 20.95
CA ILE A 659 13.91 -23.22 20.52
C ILE A 659 12.65 -23.72 21.25
N TRP A 660 11.89 -22.81 21.85
CA TRP A 660 10.64 -23.12 22.54
C TRP A 660 9.47 -23.15 21.55
N LEU A 661 8.65 -24.18 21.66
CA LEU A 661 7.45 -24.43 20.88
C LEU A 661 6.27 -24.24 21.84
N HIS A 662 5.64 -23.07 21.79
CA HIS A 662 4.59 -22.71 22.73
C HIS A 662 3.23 -23.27 22.30
N GLY A 663 2.32 -23.46 23.27
CA GLY A 663 0.96 -23.95 23.00
C GLY A 663 0.22 -23.06 22.00
N ASP A 664 0.33 -21.74 22.16
CA ASP A 664 -0.35 -20.75 21.31
C ASP A 664 0.26 -20.65 19.88
N ASP A 665 1.39 -21.32 19.63
CA ASP A 665 1.92 -21.53 18.28
C ASP A 665 1.21 -22.71 17.55
N LEU A 666 0.37 -23.50 18.24
CA LEU A 666 -0.50 -24.57 17.70
C LEU A 666 -1.91 -24.04 17.38
N ASN A 667 -2.01 -22.99 16.58
CA ASN A 667 -3.27 -22.36 16.15
C ASN A 667 -3.34 -22.33 14.61
N LEU A 668 -4.47 -22.46 13.92
CA LEU A 668 -5.86 -22.84 14.26
C LEU A 668 -6.45 -23.53 12.99
N ASP A 669 -7.67 -24.07 13.05
CA ASP A 669 -8.35 -24.59 11.85
C ASP A 669 -8.48 -23.52 10.75
N GLU A 670 -8.48 -23.92 9.47
CA GLU A 670 -8.54 -23.02 8.30
C GLU A 670 -9.94 -22.36 8.10
N SER A 671 -10.75 -22.29 9.16
CA SER A 671 -12.14 -21.80 9.17
C SER A 671 -12.38 -20.60 10.10
N ALA A 672 -11.32 -19.91 10.53
CA ALA A 672 -11.40 -18.72 11.37
C ALA A 672 -11.32 -17.42 10.53
N ASP A 673 -12.39 -17.11 9.81
CA ASP A 673 -12.64 -15.80 9.17
C ASP A 673 -13.22 -14.77 10.18
N GLU A 674 -12.89 -14.89 11.47
CA GLU A 674 -13.14 -13.86 12.47
C GLU A 674 -11.81 -13.26 12.91
N ASP A 675 -11.65 -11.95 12.70
CA ASP A 675 -10.51 -11.19 13.19
C ASP A 675 -10.31 -11.47 14.69
N PRO A 676 -9.10 -11.86 15.13
CA PRO A 676 -8.83 -12.06 16.54
C PRO A 676 -8.93 -10.71 17.25
N VAL A 677 -10.07 -10.47 17.92
CA VAL A 677 -10.31 -9.28 18.73
C VAL A 677 -9.15 -9.12 19.69
N ALA A 678 -8.24 -8.20 19.37
CA ALA A 678 -7.04 -7.97 20.14
C ALA A 678 -7.46 -7.57 21.55
N LYS A 679 -7.07 -8.37 22.55
CA LYS A 679 -7.25 -7.97 23.95
C LYS A 679 -6.55 -6.63 24.13
N PRO A 680 -7.26 -5.54 24.49
CA PRO A 680 -6.65 -4.23 24.55
C PRO A 680 -5.50 -4.25 25.56
N LEU A 681 -4.32 -3.78 25.14
CA LEU A 681 -3.20 -3.58 26.03
C LEU A 681 -3.59 -2.56 27.09
N THR A 682 -3.58 -2.96 28.35
CA THR A 682 -3.95 -2.08 29.47
C THR A 682 -2.90 -1.01 29.78
N LYS A 683 -1.73 -1.06 29.11
CA LYS A 683 -0.63 -0.10 29.21
C LYS A 683 0.21 -0.06 27.94
N LEU A 684 0.80 1.11 27.66
CA LEU A 684 1.77 1.30 26.59
C LEU A 684 3.06 0.50 26.86
N ARG A 685 3.56 -0.21 25.85
CA ARG A 685 4.89 -0.86 25.85
C ARG A 685 5.75 -0.26 24.75
N VAL A 686 7.06 -0.19 25.00
CA VAL A 686 8.07 0.23 24.02
C VAL A 686 9.10 -0.88 23.82
N GLN A 687 9.59 -1.05 22.59
CA GLN A 687 10.77 -1.85 22.26
C GLN A 687 11.84 -0.96 21.63
N THR A 688 13.01 -0.90 22.26
CA THR A 688 14.20 -0.25 21.68
C THR A 688 14.95 -1.22 20.78
N MET A 689 15.43 -0.75 19.63
CA MET A 689 16.29 -1.50 18.70
C MET A 689 17.59 -0.74 18.44
N ARG A 690 18.72 -1.45 18.40
CA ARG A 690 20.06 -0.87 18.24
C ARG A 690 20.86 -1.53 17.10
N SER A 691 21.95 -0.88 16.66
CA SER A 691 22.73 -1.32 15.48
C SER A 691 23.38 -2.70 15.61
N ASP A 692 23.53 -3.22 16.82
CA ASP A 692 24.03 -4.58 17.12
C ASP A 692 22.92 -5.65 17.04
N ASN A 693 21.68 -5.27 16.72
CA ASN A 693 20.44 -6.05 16.79
C ASN A 693 19.99 -6.42 18.21
N SER A 694 20.52 -5.76 19.25
CA SER A 694 19.91 -5.84 20.58
C SER A 694 18.50 -5.23 20.55
N ARG A 695 17.61 -5.87 21.29
CA ARG A 695 16.18 -5.55 21.43
C ARG A 695 15.82 -5.63 22.90
N LEU A 696 15.15 -4.61 23.42
CA LEU A 696 14.72 -4.53 24.82
C LEU A 696 13.33 -3.89 24.90
N THR A 697 12.38 -4.65 25.44
CA THR A 697 10.97 -4.28 25.62
C THR A 697 10.65 -4.02 27.09
N PHE A 698 9.94 -2.92 27.36
CA PHE A 698 9.55 -2.50 28.70
C PHE A 698 8.32 -1.55 28.68
N GLU A 699 7.64 -1.41 29.81
CA GLU A 699 6.68 -0.33 30.06
C GLU A 699 7.47 0.95 30.40
N PRO A 700 7.33 2.06 29.65
CA PRO A 700 8.14 3.25 29.87
C PRO A 700 7.56 4.13 30.98
N ASP A 701 8.40 4.54 31.92
CA ASP A 701 8.03 5.37 33.09
C ASP A 701 8.38 6.86 32.87
N ALA A 702 9.46 7.14 32.14
CA ALA A 702 9.88 8.50 31.80
C ALA A 702 10.79 8.58 30.56
N VAL A 703 10.81 9.76 29.95
CA VAL A 703 11.87 10.25 29.05
C VAL A 703 12.49 11.46 29.74
N ALA A 704 13.81 11.45 29.96
CA ALA A 704 14.55 12.56 30.57
C ALA A 704 15.99 12.60 30.05
N ASN A 705 16.52 13.78 29.73
CA ASN A 705 17.90 13.98 29.26
C ASN A 705 18.30 13.01 28.12
N ALA A 706 17.43 12.89 27.11
CA ALA A 706 17.57 11.95 25.98
C ALA A 706 17.76 10.47 26.38
N THR A 707 17.28 10.07 27.56
CA THR A 707 17.23 8.68 28.05
C THR A 707 15.77 8.30 28.29
N ILE A 708 15.38 7.11 27.83
CA ILE A 708 14.08 6.52 28.15
C ILE A 708 14.28 5.46 29.24
N SER A 709 13.51 5.56 30.31
CA SER A 709 13.55 4.64 31.46
C SER A 709 12.21 3.94 31.66
N GLY A 710 12.22 2.74 32.22
CA GLY A 710 11.01 2.01 32.50
C GLY A 710 11.24 0.62 33.09
N THR A 711 10.18 -0.19 33.13
CA THR A 711 10.17 -1.50 33.77
C THR A 711 9.92 -2.62 32.75
N SER A 712 10.86 -3.56 32.62
CA SER A 712 10.72 -4.77 31.82
C SER A 712 10.18 -5.93 32.67
N ASP A 713 9.16 -6.65 32.16
CA ASP A 713 8.63 -7.90 32.73
C ASP A 713 9.69 -8.90 33.19
N VAL A 714 10.83 -8.94 32.49
CA VAL A 714 11.87 -9.96 32.65
C VAL A 714 13.15 -9.39 33.27
N LEU A 715 13.52 -8.15 32.93
CA LEU A 715 14.77 -7.54 33.39
C LEU A 715 14.62 -6.58 34.57
N GLY A 716 13.39 -6.22 34.95
CA GLY A 716 13.13 -5.18 35.94
C GLY A 716 13.44 -3.79 35.40
N GLN A 717 14.01 -2.93 36.26
CA GLN A 717 14.32 -1.54 35.91
C GLN A 717 15.33 -1.44 34.75
N CYS A 718 14.99 -0.64 33.74
CA CYS A 718 15.73 -0.48 32.49
C CYS A 718 15.91 1.00 32.15
N GLN A 719 17.05 1.36 31.57
CA GLN A 719 17.34 2.69 31.04
C GLN A 719 18.08 2.57 29.70
N VAL A 720 17.68 3.34 28.70
CA VAL A 720 18.29 3.32 27.36
C VAL A 720 18.50 4.74 26.83
N GLU A 721 19.75 5.08 26.50
CA GLU A 721 20.07 6.35 25.85
C GLU A 721 19.54 6.37 24.41
N LEU A 722 18.69 7.34 24.07
CA LEU A 722 18.08 7.48 22.73
C LEU A 722 19.13 7.70 21.63
N LYS A 723 20.35 8.16 21.96
CA LYS A 723 21.47 8.27 21.00
C LYS A 723 21.98 6.92 20.47
N LEU A 724 21.69 5.82 21.17
CA LEU A 724 22.11 4.46 20.83
C LEU A 724 21.01 3.64 20.13
N VAL A 725 19.79 4.18 20.07
CA VAL A 725 18.60 3.55 19.48
C VAL A 725 18.52 3.90 17.99
N ASP A 726 18.35 2.91 17.12
CA ASP A 726 18.09 3.13 15.69
C ASP A 726 16.58 3.24 15.43
N GLN A 727 15.77 2.45 16.14
CA GLN A 727 14.30 2.48 16.08
C GLN A 727 13.70 2.24 17.47
N LEU A 728 12.64 2.99 17.80
CA LEU A 728 11.76 2.76 18.95
C LEU A 728 10.40 2.31 18.41
N ILE A 729 9.97 1.10 18.74
CA ILE A 729 8.65 0.55 18.35
C ILE A 729 7.74 0.60 19.58
N PHE A 730 6.45 0.84 19.42
CA PHE A 730 5.49 0.92 20.52
C PHE A 730 4.09 0.43 20.13
N GLY A 731 3.31 0.01 21.13
CA GLY A 731 2.02 -0.67 20.92
C GLY A 731 2.18 -2.02 20.20
N ASP A 732 1.11 -2.49 19.56
CA ASP A 732 1.04 -3.80 18.88
C ASP A 732 2.04 -3.99 17.72
N ALA A 733 2.65 -2.90 17.24
CA ALA A 733 3.74 -2.97 16.27
C ALA A 733 4.95 -3.75 16.81
N ILE A 734 5.08 -3.91 18.13
CA ILE A 734 6.08 -4.77 18.77
C ILE A 734 5.84 -6.24 18.40
N GLU A 735 4.61 -6.74 18.57
CA GLU A 735 4.20 -8.10 18.21
C GLU A 735 4.34 -8.33 16.69
N GLU A 736 3.94 -7.36 15.87
CA GLU A 736 4.08 -7.44 14.41
C GLU A 736 5.56 -7.54 13.99
N ALA A 737 6.44 -6.76 14.63
CA ALA A 737 7.89 -6.82 14.41
C ALA A 737 8.52 -8.13 14.93
N ALA A 738 8.06 -8.64 16.07
CA ALA A 738 8.52 -9.90 16.65
C ALA A 738 8.13 -11.11 15.78
N SER A 739 6.91 -11.14 15.23
CA SER A 739 6.40 -12.23 14.37
C SER A 739 7.30 -12.52 13.16
N LYS A 740 7.97 -11.48 12.65
CA LYS A 740 8.86 -11.53 11.48
C LYS A 740 10.25 -12.12 11.79
N LEU A 741 10.60 -12.32 13.07
CA LEU A 741 11.90 -12.84 13.51
C LEU A 741 12.08 -14.33 13.25
N THR A 742 13.34 -14.75 13.10
CA THR A 742 13.73 -16.13 12.72
C THR A 742 13.13 -17.21 13.63
N TYR A 743 13.04 -16.97 14.94
CA TYR A 743 12.56 -17.96 15.90
C TYR A 743 11.02 -18.01 16.02
N HIS A 744 10.33 -16.90 15.80
CA HIS A 744 8.87 -16.82 15.77
C HIS A 744 8.25 -17.62 14.62
N GLN A 745 9.01 -17.85 13.55
CA GLN A 745 8.64 -18.75 12.46
C GLN A 745 8.81 -20.27 12.78
N TRP A 746 9.17 -20.65 14.01
CA TRP A 746 9.18 -22.05 14.47
C TRP A 746 7.91 -22.31 15.26
N LYS A 747 6.81 -22.47 14.52
CA LYS A 747 5.49 -22.86 15.02
C LYS A 747 5.17 -24.29 14.60
N LEU A 748 4.63 -25.08 15.52
CA LEU A 748 4.15 -26.42 15.18
C LEU A 748 2.83 -26.33 14.41
N LYS A 749 2.55 -27.28 13.53
CA LYS A 749 1.25 -27.43 12.86
C LYS A 749 0.76 -28.86 13.04
N HIS A 750 -0.54 -29.07 13.22
CA HIS A 750 -1.08 -30.43 13.22
C HIS A 750 -0.85 -31.11 11.86
N ALA A 751 -0.57 -32.42 11.87
CA ALA A 751 -0.73 -33.23 10.67
C ALA A 751 -2.23 -33.26 10.32
N VAL A 752 -2.56 -32.85 9.09
CA VAL A 752 -3.93 -32.85 8.52
C VAL A 752 -4.65 -34.14 8.90
N GLU A 753 -5.88 -34.05 9.40
CA GLU A 753 -6.67 -35.25 9.74
C GLU A 753 -7.16 -35.95 8.46
N PRO A 754 -7.33 -37.28 8.45
CA PRO A 754 -7.88 -37.96 7.29
C PRO A 754 -9.31 -37.49 7.03
N SER A 755 -9.64 -37.24 5.77
CA SER A 755 -10.99 -36.81 5.34
C SER A 755 -12.10 -37.79 5.73
N TYR A 756 -11.80 -39.07 5.98
CA TYR A 756 -12.78 -40.05 6.46
C TYR A 756 -13.12 -39.94 7.96
N LEU A 757 -12.47 -39.03 8.72
CA LEU A 757 -12.83 -38.73 10.11
C LEU A 757 -13.66 -37.44 10.27
N SER A 758 -13.82 -36.62 9.23
CA SER A 758 -14.78 -35.52 9.29
C SER A 758 -16.20 -36.10 9.27
N ALA A 759 -17.03 -35.64 10.20
CA ALA A 759 -18.30 -36.28 10.53
C ALA A 759 -19.41 -36.03 9.49
N SER A 760 -19.36 -36.73 8.37
CA SER A 760 -20.54 -37.01 7.54
C SER A 760 -20.43 -38.42 6.94
N GLY A 761 -21.50 -39.21 7.04
CA GLY A 761 -21.54 -40.62 6.64
C GLY A 761 -21.58 -40.84 5.12
N ALA A 762 -20.77 -40.12 4.35
CA ALA A 762 -20.63 -40.35 2.92
C ALA A 762 -19.90 -41.69 2.68
N GLN A 763 -20.48 -42.57 1.86
CA GLN A 763 -19.75 -43.74 1.39
C GLN A 763 -18.60 -43.27 0.51
N ASN A 764 -17.35 -43.64 0.85
CA ASN A 764 -16.20 -43.38 -0.01
C ASN A 764 -16.37 -44.19 -1.30
N THR A 765 -16.81 -43.53 -2.37
CA THR A 765 -17.07 -44.17 -3.67
C THR A 765 -15.80 -44.34 -4.50
N GLY A 766 -14.70 -43.71 -4.09
CA GLY A 766 -13.45 -43.65 -4.85
C GLY A 766 -13.51 -42.77 -6.09
N LEU A 767 -14.47 -41.83 -6.18
CA LEU A 767 -14.64 -40.93 -7.33
C LEU A 767 -14.13 -39.51 -7.09
N ASP A 768 -13.91 -39.11 -5.84
CA ASP A 768 -13.69 -37.70 -5.44
C ASP A 768 -12.30 -37.13 -5.78
N SER A 769 -11.47 -37.87 -6.53
CA SER A 769 -10.12 -37.45 -6.92
C SER A 769 -10.10 -36.91 -8.35
N SER A 770 -9.41 -35.79 -8.56
CA SER A 770 -9.21 -35.20 -9.90
C SER A 770 -8.36 -36.05 -10.86
N LEU A 771 -7.83 -37.19 -10.42
CA LEU A 771 -7.19 -38.18 -11.29
C LEU A 771 -8.19 -39.22 -11.84
N VAL A 772 -9.37 -39.36 -11.24
CA VAL A 772 -10.43 -40.24 -11.77
C VAL A 772 -10.99 -39.61 -13.06
N GLY A 773 -10.97 -40.39 -14.14
CA GLY A 773 -11.28 -39.88 -15.47
C GLY A 773 -10.06 -39.62 -16.36
N GLU A 774 -8.84 -39.61 -15.80
CA GLU A 774 -7.60 -39.37 -16.54
C GLU A 774 -6.89 -40.67 -16.94
N MET A 775 -6.00 -40.58 -17.94
CA MET A 775 -5.08 -41.68 -18.27
C MET A 775 -4.06 -41.89 -17.16
N ALA A 776 -3.86 -43.14 -16.74
CA ALA A 776 -2.96 -43.47 -15.65
C ALA A 776 -1.50 -43.08 -16.00
N PRO A 777 -0.82 -42.25 -15.19
CA PRO A 777 0.55 -41.83 -15.46
C PRO A 777 1.51 -43.01 -15.58
N ASP A 778 2.11 -43.20 -16.76
CA ASP A 778 2.95 -44.35 -17.04
C ASP A 778 4.27 -44.34 -16.23
N PHE A 779 4.75 -45.55 -15.91
CA PHE A 779 5.98 -45.77 -15.15
C PHE A 779 6.60 -47.14 -15.43
N THR A 780 7.87 -47.27 -15.04
CA THR A 780 8.60 -48.54 -14.97
C THR A 780 9.26 -48.61 -13.59
N LEU A 781 8.98 -49.67 -12.82
CA LEU A 781 9.57 -49.89 -11.49
C LEU A 781 10.09 -51.32 -11.38
N LYS A 782 11.16 -51.52 -10.60
CA LYS A 782 11.69 -52.85 -10.33
C LYS A 782 10.75 -53.63 -9.42
N LEU A 783 10.54 -54.91 -9.73
CA LEU A 783 9.79 -55.81 -8.87
C LEU A 783 10.68 -56.45 -7.79
N MET A 784 10.14 -56.59 -6.58
CA MET A 784 10.82 -57.27 -5.47
C MET A 784 11.11 -58.75 -5.78
N GLN A 785 10.25 -59.38 -6.59
CA GLN A 785 10.39 -60.73 -7.10
C GLN A 785 11.43 -60.88 -8.22
N GLY A 786 11.97 -59.76 -8.74
CA GLY A 786 12.82 -59.71 -9.92
C GLY A 786 12.04 -59.38 -11.20
N GLY A 787 12.75 -58.83 -12.19
CA GLY A 787 12.14 -58.19 -13.36
C GLY A 787 11.69 -56.75 -13.08
N ASP A 788 11.14 -56.12 -14.11
CA ASP A 788 10.59 -54.77 -14.06
C ASP A 788 9.09 -54.82 -14.40
N PHE A 789 8.28 -54.02 -13.70
CA PHE A 789 6.88 -53.78 -14.03
C PHE A 789 6.76 -52.48 -14.82
N HIS A 790 6.14 -52.55 -15.99
CA HIS A 790 5.78 -51.41 -16.82
C HIS A 790 4.27 -51.34 -16.96
N LEU A 791 3.69 -50.17 -16.69
CA LEU A 791 2.23 -50.01 -16.69
C LEU A 791 1.65 -50.09 -18.11
N ALA A 792 2.31 -49.50 -19.11
CA ALA A 792 1.85 -49.53 -20.50
C ALA A 792 1.73 -50.96 -21.09
N ASP A 793 2.49 -51.93 -20.57
CA ASP A 793 2.42 -53.34 -20.97
C ASP A 793 1.17 -54.07 -20.45
N GLN A 794 0.41 -53.47 -19.53
CA GLN A 794 -0.76 -54.10 -18.89
C GLN A 794 -2.10 -53.83 -19.57
N LYS A 795 -2.12 -53.23 -20.76
CA LYS A 795 -3.35 -52.96 -21.52
C LYS A 795 -4.18 -54.23 -21.71
N GLY A 796 -5.50 -54.10 -21.57
CA GLY A 796 -6.45 -55.21 -21.57
C GLY A 796 -6.68 -55.87 -20.20
N LYS A 797 -5.94 -55.49 -19.16
CA LYS A 797 -6.16 -55.90 -17.76
C LYS A 797 -6.71 -54.74 -16.93
N ILE A 798 -7.41 -55.06 -15.85
CA ILE A 798 -7.75 -54.11 -14.78
C ILE A 798 -6.62 -54.14 -13.76
N ILE A 799 -5.96 -53.01 -13.52
CA ILE A 799 -4.82 -52.92 -12.59
C ILE A 799 -5.24 -52.23 -11.30
N VAL A 800 -4.96 -52.86 -10.17
CA VAL A 800 -5.10 -52.28 -8.84
C VAL A 800 -3.71 -51.89 -8.35
N LEU A 801 -3.43 -50.59 -8.25
CA LEU A 801 -2.19 -50.05 -7.67
C LEU A 801 -2.42 -49.68 -6.21
N ASP A 802 -1.69 -50.30 -5.27
CA ASP A 802 -1.80 -49.98 -3.84
C ASP A 802 -0.51 -49.38 -3.28
N PHE A 803 -0.51 -48.08 -2.95
CA PHE A 803 0.65 -47.35 -2.44
C PHE A 803 0.76 -47.49 -0.92
N TRP A 804 1.89 -48.03 -0.42
CA TRP A 804 2.04 -48.39 0.99
C TRP A 804 3.48 -48.27 1.53
N ALA A 805 3.62 -48.41 2.85
CA ALA A 805 4.92 -48.53 3.53
C ALA A 805 4.81 -49.35 4.83
N THR A 806 5.87 -50.05 5.25
CA THR A 806 5.90 -50.95 6.43
C THR A 806 5.69 -50.21 7.75
N TRP A 807 5.98 -48.91 7.81
CA TRP A 807 5.76 -48.04 8.98
C TRP A 807 4.34 -47.45 9.05
N CYS A 808 3.52 -47.63 8.01
CA CYS A 808 2.15 -47.12 7.94
C CYS A 808 1.18 -48.09 8.62
N GLY A 809 0.75 -47.76 9.85
CA GLY A 809 -0.22 -48.55 10.61
C GLY A 809 -1.52 -48.89 9.84
N PRO A 810 -2.20 -47.92 9.22
CA PRO A 810 -3.39 -48.19 8.41
C PRO A 810 -3.12 -49.10 7.20
N CYS A 811 -1.95 -48.98 6.56
CA CYS A 811 -1.56 -49.85 5.45
C CYS A 811 -1.47 -51.32 5.92
N MET A 812 -0.91 -51.57 7.10
CA MET A 812 -0.86 -52.92 7.68
C MET A 812 -2.23 -53.53 7.99
N GLN A 813 -3.27 -52.70 8.13
CA GLN A 813 -4.66 -53.14 8.31
C GLN A 813 -5.39 -53.34 6.96
N ALA A 814 -5.10 -52.48 5.98
CA ALA A 814 -5.72 -52.49 4.67
C ALA A 814 -5.18 -53.60 3.74
N MET A 815 -3.87 -53.82 3.71
CA MET A 815 -3.22 -54.75 2.76
C MET A 815 -3.82 -56.16 2.75
N PRO A 816 -4.14 -56.82 3.90
CA PRO A 816 -4.81 -58.12 3.88
C PRO A 816 -6.19 -58.10 3.23
N GLN A 817 -6.91 -56.97 3.31
CA GLN A 817 -8.21 -56.80 2.64
C GLN A 817 -8.03 -56.60 1.13
N VAL A 818 -7.07 -55.76 0.71
CA VAL A 818 -6.77 -55.50 -0.71
C VAL A 818 -6.30 -56.77 -1.41
N ASP A 819 -5.34 -57.48 -0.80
CA ASP A 819 -4.80 -58.75 -1.29
C ASP A 819 -5.89 -59.84 -1.32
N GLY A 820 -6.72 -59.94 -0.27
CA GLY A 820 -7.85 -60.88 -0.22
C GLY A 820 -8.89 -60.62 -1.32
N VAL A 821 -9.33 -59.37 -1.49
CA VAL A 821 -10.32 -58.98 -2.51
C VAL A 821 -9.76 -59.16 -3.92
N ALA A 822 -8.49 -58.81 -4.17
CA ALA A 822 -7.87 -59.01 -5.48
C ALA A 822 -7.85 -60.49 -5.88
N ARG A 823 -7.59 -61.41 -4.92
CA ARG A 823 -7.66 -62.87 -5.17
C ARG A 823 -9.04 -63.36 -5.58
N GLU A 824 -10.13 -62.74 -5.11
CA GLU A 824 -11.49 -63.12 -5.51
C GLU A 824 -11.76 -62.89 -7.01
N PHE A 825 -10.97 -62.03 -7.67
CA PHE A 825 -11.06 -61.73 -9.11
C PHE A 825 -9.90 -62.31 -9.93
N GLU A 826 -9.07 -63.18 -9.36
CA GLU A 826 -8.08 -63.95 -10.12
C GLU A 826 -8.77 -64.74 -11.25
N GLY A 827 -8.27 -64.58 -12.48
CA GLY A 827 -8.89 -65.12 -13.70
C GLY A 827 -9.83 -64.16 -14.45
N GLN A 828 -10.25 -63.04 -13.84
CA GLN A 828 -11.10 -62.02 -14.51
C GLN A 828 -10.28 -60.86 -15.12
N GLN A 829 -9.00 -61.10 -15.41
CA GLN A 829 -8.02 -60.10 -15.87
C GLN A 829 -7.78 -58.94 -14.89
N VAL A 830 -8.00 -59.15 -13.58
CA VAL A 830 -7.59 -58.21 -12.53
C VAL A 830 -6.19 -58.57 -12.04
N GLU A 831 -5.31 -57.58 -11.86
CA GLU A 831 -3.96 -57.76 -11.32
C GLU A 831 -3.64 -56.70 -10.26
N LEU A 832 -3.20 -57.15 -9.08
CA LEU A 832 -2.78 -56.30 -7.96
C LEU A 832 -1.27 -56.06 -7.99
N VAL A 833 -0.86 -54.80 -8.00
CA VAL A 833 0.53 -54.37 -7.90
C VAL A 833 0.66 -53.38 -6.76
N THR A 834 1.33 -53.79 -5.69
CA THR A 834 1.56 -52.92 -4.54
C THR A 834 2.83 -52.11 -4.75
N VAL A 835 2.78 -50.79 -4.53
CA VAL A 835 3.90 -49.86 -4.72
C VAL A 835 4.43 -49.44 -3.35
N ASN A 836 5.64 -49.87 -3.00
CA ASN A 836 6.25 -49.53 -1.71
C ASN A 836 7.16 -48.30 -1.80
N LEU A 837 7.03 -47.38 -0.85
CA LEU A 837 7.59 -46.02 -0.92
C LEU A 837 8.88 -45.82 -0.10
N GLU A 838 10.00 -45.50 -0.78
CA GLU A 838 11.28 -45.10 -0.18
C GLU A 838 11.92 -46.14 0.80
N GLU A 839 11.55 -47.45 0.76
CA GLU A 839 12.10 -48.48 1.68
C GLU A 839 13.08 -49.49 1.05
N ASN A 840 13.84 -50.16 1.92
CA ASN A 840 14.76 -51.24 1.55
C ASN A 840 13.98 -52.57 1.37
N PRO A 841 14.18 -53.32 0.27
CA PRO A 841 13.49 -54.58 -0.01
C PRO A 841 13.50 -55.62 1.11
N GLU A 842 14.54 -55.67 1.94
CA GLU A 842 14.64 -56.65 3.02
C GLU A 842 13.62 -56.37 4.15
N ARG A 843 13.33 -55.09 4.41
CA ARG A 843 12.30 -54.67 5.38
C ARG A 843 10.88 -54.97 4.87
N ILE A 844 10.70 -54.87 3.55
CA ILE A 844 9.45 -55.22 2.86
C ILE A 844 9.19 -56.72 2.99
N ARG A 845 10.18 -57.57 2.64
CA ARG A 845 10.11 -59.04 2.76
C ARG A 845 9.69 -59.48 4.17
N GLN A 846 10.40 -59.03 5.20
CA GLN A 846 10.10 -59.38 6.60
C GLN A 846 8.68 -58.97 7.04
N THR A 847 8.16 -57.87 6.47
CA THR A 847 6.79 -57.41 6.76
C THR A 847 5.75 -58.30 6.07
N LEU A 848 5.98 -58.69 4.82
CA LEU A 848 5.08 -59.57 4.06
C LEU A 848 5.05 -60.99 4.62
N GLU A 849 6.20 -61.54 5.02
CA GLU A 849 6.29 -62.83 5.72
C GLU A 849 5.50 -62.82 7.04
N ARG A 850 5.60 -61.74 7.83
CA ARG A 850 4.83 -61.55 9.07
C ARG A 850 3.32 -61.47 8.83
N LEU A 851 2.90 -60.84 7.72
CA LEU A 851 1.49 -60.75 7.33
C LEU A 851 0.98 -62.00 6.56
N LYS A 852 1.88 -62.90 6.17
CA LYS A 852 1.61 -64.07 5.31
C LYS A 852 0.98 -63.71 3.95
N LEU A 853 1.40 -62.57 3.38
CA LEU A 853 0.95 -62.10 2.07
C LEU A 853 2.07 -62.24 1.04
N SER A 854 1.73 -62.49 -0.22
CA SER A 854 2.70 -62.59 -1.32
C SER A 854 2.25 -61.83 -2.58
N PRO A 855 1.89 -60.53 -2.50
CA PRO A 855 1.50 -59.75 -3.66
C PRO A 855 2.72 -59.39 -4.53
N THR A 856 2.46 -58.99 -5.77
CA THR A 856 3.46 -58.31 -6.60
C THR A 856 3.84 -56.97 -5.95
N VAL A 857 5.15 -56.69 -5.83
CA VAL A 857 5.64 -55.45 -5.19
C VAL A 857 6.57 -54.68 -6.13
N ALA A 858 6.15 -53.49 -6.54
CA ALA A 858 6.96 -52.51 -7.24
C ALA A 858 7.68 -51.57 -6.25
N LEU A 859 8.96 -51.26 -6.52
CA LEU A 859 9.85 -50.57 -5.60
C LEU A 859 10.07 -49.08 -5.99
N ASP A 860 9.28 -48.16 -5.44
CA ASP A 860 9.38 -46.71 -5.67
C ASP A 860 10.43 -46.07 -4.74
N GLN A 861 11.71 -46.32 -5.04
CA GLN A 861 12.83 -46.03 -4.14
C GLN A 861 13.14 -44.53 -3.97
N ASP A 862 12.71 -43.68 -4.90
CA ASP A 862 12.90 -42.22 -4.87
C ASP A 862 11.58 -41.43 -4.73
N GLY A 863 10.45 -42.13 -4.62
CA GLY A 863 9.11 -41.54 -4.47
C GLY A 863 8.55 -40.92 -5.76
N ALA A 864 9.21 -41.10 -6.91
CA ALA A 864 8.82 -40.44 -8.15
C ALA A 864 7.49 -40.93 -8.72
N VAL A 865 7.11 -42.19 -8.47
CA VAL A 865 5.80 -42.72 -8.89
C VAL A 865 4.70 -42.29 -7.92
N ALA A 866 4.97 -42.26 -6.61
CA ALA A 866 4.04 -41.70 -5.62
C ALA A 866 3.69 -40.24 -5.92
N ASP A 867 4.68 -39.39 -6.23
CA ASP A 867 4.46 -37.98 -6.59
C ASP A 867 3.61 -37.86 -7.88
N LYS A 868 3.80 -38.72 -8.90
CA LYS A 868 2.96 -38.76 -10.12
C LYS A 868 1.48 -39.07 -9.84
N TYR A 869 1.22 -40.00 -8.92
CA TYR A 869 -0.14 -40.42 -8.53
C TYR A 869 -0.71 -39.60 -7.36
N SER A 870 -0.06 -38.49 -7.00
CA SER A 870 -0.43 -37.62 -5.86
C SER A 870 -0.60 -38.37 -4.54
N ALA A 871 0.13 -39.49 -4.34
CA ALA A 871 0.05 -40.40 -3.20
C ALA A 871 0.70 -39.81 -1.93
N THR A 872 0.23 -38.63 -1.53
CA THR A 872 0.69 -37.85 -0.37
C THR A 872 0.16 -38.40 0.96
N SER A 873 -0.82 -39.31 0.92
CA SER A 873 -1.37 -40.07 2.04
C SER A 873 -1.44 -41.54 1.66
N ILE A 874 -1.15 -42.44 2.62
CA ILE A 874 -1.16 -43.89 2.42
C ILE A 874 -1.96 -44.62 3.52
N PRO A 875 -2.62 -45.76 3.23
CA PRO A 875 -2.66 -46.42 1.93
C PRO A 875 -3.48 -45.62 0.91
N GLN A 876 -3.10 -45.71 -0.37
CA GLN A 876 -3.87 -45.17 -1.48
C GLN A 876 -4.00 -46.25 -2.54
N THR A 877 -5.23 -46.62 -2.89
CA THR A 877 -5.51 -47.70 -3.85
C THR A 877 -6.19 -47.12 -5.09
N VAL A 878 -5.59 -47.34 -6.25
CA VAL A 878 -6.05 -46.83 -7.56
C VAL A 878 -6.51 -48.01 -8.41
N ILE A 879 -7.70 -47.93 -9.00
CA ILE A 879 -8.17 -48.90 -9.99
C ILE A 879 -8.06 -48.27 -11.37
N ILE A 880 -7.34 -48.96 -12.26
CA ILE A 880 -7.12 -48.62 -13.66
C ILE A 880 -7.87 -49.65 -14.51
N ASP A 881 -8.64 -49.19 -15.49
CA ASP A 881 -9.39 -50.07 -16.40
C ASP A 881 -8.53 -50.67 -17.53
N ARG A 882 -9.18 -51.48 -18.39
CA ARG A 882 -8.53 -52.18 -19.51
C ARG A 882 -7.91 -51.25 -20.55
N ASP A 883 -8.40 -50.01 -20.66
CA ASP A 883 -7.90 -49.01 -21.61
C ASP A 883 -6.73 -48.18 -21.03
N GLY A 884 -6.48 -48.30 -19.72
CA GLY A 884 -5.41 -47.61 -19.00
C GLY A 884 -5.87 -46.32 -18.31
N LYS A 885 -7.17 -46.15 -18.09
CA LYS A 885 -7.77 -44.97 -17.46
C LYS A 885 -8.01 -45.21 -15.97
N ILE A 886 -7.76 -44.21 -15.13
CA ILE A 886 -8.07 -44.29 -13.69
C ILE A 886 -9.58 -44.17 -13.52
N VAL A 887 -10.21 -45.23 -13.01
CA VAL A 887 -11.67 -45.32 -12.82
C VAL A 887 -12.11 -45.23 -11.36
N ARG A 888 -11.21 -45.52 -10.41
CA ARG A 888 -11.41 -45.24 -8.96
C ARG A 888 -10.08 -44.90 -8.29
N LEU A 889 -10.12 -44.06 -7.26
CA LEU A 889 -9.01 -43.79 -6.36
C LEU A 889 -9.52 -43.65 -4.92
N PHE A 890 -9.01 -44.51 -4.04
CA PHE A 890 -9.34 -44.53 -2.61
C PHE A 890 -8.13 -44.09 -1.79
N VAL A 891 -8.36 -43.31 -0.72
CA VAL A 891 -7.35 -42.92 0.27
C VAL A 891 -7.78 -43.38 1.65
N GLY A 892 -6.91 -44.13 2.34
CA GLY A 892 -7.20 -44.80 3.60
C GLY A 892 -7.65 -46.25 3.44
N GLY A 893 -7.93 -46.92 4.56
CA GLY A 893 -8.29 -48.34 4.59
C GLY A 893 -9.02 -48.69 5.88
N GLY A 894 -10.29 -48.27 5.97
CA GLY A 894 -11.15 -48.49 7.13
C GLY A 894 -11.81 -49.88 7.15
N PRO A 895 -12.63 -50.20 8.17
CA PRO A 895 -13.22 -51.53 8.35
C PRO A 895 -14.04 -52.06 7.17
N GLN A 896 -14.69 -51.18 6.40
CA GLN A 896 -15.53 -51.50 5.24
C GLN A 896 -14.77 -51.48 3.91
N PHE A 897 -13.45 -51.21 3.92
CA PHE A 897 -12.72 -50.92 2.69
C PHE A 897 -12.68 -52.10 1.71
N GLY A 898 -12.53 -53.33 2.21
CA GLY A 898 -12.63 -54.53 1.36
C GLY A 898 -13.99 -54.69 0.65
N GLU A 899 -15.10 -54.26 1.25
CA GLU A 899 -16.41 -54.29 0.59
C GLU A 899 -16.54 -53.22 -0.50
N GLN A 900 -16.02 -52.01 -0.23
CA GLN A 900 -15.98 -50.90 -1.19
C GLN A 900 -15.13 -51.26 -2.41
N LEU A 901 -13.92 -51.82 -2.18
CA LEU A 901 -13.03 -52.28 -3.24
C LEU A 901 -13.64 -53.43 -4.07
N ARG A 902 -14.29 -54.41 -3.41
CA ARG A 902 -14.97 -55.52 -4.09
C ARG A 902 -16.09 -55.02 -5.00
N LYS A 903 -16.94 -54.10 -4.51
CA LYS A 903 -18.02 -53.49 -5.30
C LYS A 903 -17.46 -52.71 -6.50
N ALA A 904 -16.44 -51.90 -6.27
CA ALA A 904 -15.79 -51.13 -7.33
C ALA A 904 -15.19 -52.02 -8.43
N LEU A 905 -14.54 -53.13 -8.08
CA LEU A 905 -14.04 -54.10 -9.07
C LEU A 905 -15.18 -54.77 -9.84
N GLN A 906 -16.28 -55.16 -9.19
CA GLN A 906 -17.46 -55.70 -9.87
C GLN A 906 -18.06 -54.71 -10.88
N GLU A 907 -18.18 -53.43 -10.50
CA GLU A 907 -18.66 -52.37 -11.39
C GLU A 907 -17.77 -52.24 -12.65
N VAL A 908 -16.45 -52.13 -12.46
CA VAL A 908 -15.47 -52.00 -13.57
C VAL A 908 -15.42 -53.25 -14.45
N ILE A 909 -15.47 -54.47 -13.88
CA ILE A 909 -15.51 -55.72 -14.65
C ILE A 909 -16.80 -55.82 -15.48
N SER A 910 -17.94 -55.37 -14.94
CA SER A 910 -19.24 -55.41 -15.61
C SER A 910 -19.42 -54.40 -16.75
N GLY A 911 -18.43 -53.53 -16.99
CA GLY A 911 -18.50 -52.48 -18.01
C GLY A 911 -19.36 -51.28 -17.61
N LYS A 912 -19.93 -51.24 -16.40
CA LYS A 912 -20.66 -50.08 -15.87
C LYS A 912 -19.68 -49.02 -15.38
N LEU A 913 -19.16 -48.22 -16.32
CA LEU A 913 -18.40 -47.02 -16.01
C LEU A 913 -19.34 -45.92 -15.46
N PRO A 914 -18.86 -45.01 -14.58
CA PRO A 914 -19.70 -43.94 -14.05
C PRO A 914 -20.05 -42.92 -15.12
N GLY A 915 -21.33 -42.56 -15.24
CA GLY A 915 -21.79 -41.43 -16.05
C GLY A 915 -22.53 -41.79 -17.34
N GLU A 916 -22.68 -43.08 -17.69
CA GLU A 916 -23.59 -43.50 -18.75
C GLU A 916 -24.95 -43.93 -18.17
N ASP A 917 -25.96 -43.07 -18.34
CA ASP A 917 -27.36 -43.47 -18.15
C ASP A 917 -27.74 -44.56 -19.16
N PRO A 918 -28.60 -45.53 -18.80
CA PRO A 918 -29.05 -46.55 -19.75
C PRO A 918 -29.82 -45.90 -20.90
N PRO A 919 -29.71 -46.42 -22.15
CA PRO A 919 -30.44 -45.87 -23.27
C PRO A 919 -31.94 -45.96 -23.02
N ALA A 920 -32.61 -44.82 -23.18
CA ALA A 920 -34.03 -44.66 -22.90
C ALA A 920 -34.90 -45.33 -23.99
N ASP A 921 -35.06 -46.65 -23.90
CA ASP A 921 -36.19 -47.40 -24.50
C ASP A 921 -36.28 -48.84 -23.93
N ALA A 922 -36.89 -48.97 -22.76
CA ALA A 922 -37.43 -50.23 -22.24
C ALA A 922 -38.40 -49.99 -21.07
N GLN A 923 -39.65 -49.59 -21.36
CA GLN A 923 -40.72 -49.66 -20.36
C GLN A 923 -41.11 -51.13 -20.12
N PRO A 924 -41.12 -51.64 -18.88
CA PRO A 924 -41.91 -52.83 -18.55
C PRO A 924 -43.40 -52.44 -18.51
N ALA A 925 -44.26 -53.32 -19.02
CA ALA A 925 -45.70 -53.16 -18.95
C ALA A 925 -46.19 -53.20 -17.50
N ALA A 926 -47.26 -52.46 -17.20
CA ALA A 926 -48.00 -52.60 -15.96
C ALA A 926 -49.04 -53.72 -16.12
N ASP A 927 -49.02 -54.68 -15.19
CA ASP A 927 -50.17 -55.52 -14.86
C ASP A 927 -50.81 -54.98 -13.57
N GLU A 928 -52.15 -54.95 -13.57
CA GLU A 928 -53.11 -54.55 -12.50
C GLU A 928 -53.12 -53.08 -12.02
#